data_AF-A0A839H810-F1
#
_entry.id   AF-A0A839H810-F1
#
_cell.length_a   1.000
_cell.length_b   1.000
_cell.length_c   1.000
_cell.angle_alpha   90.00
_cell.angle_beta   90.00
_cell.angle_gamma   90.00
#
_symmetry.space_group_name_H-M   'P 1'
#
loop_
_entity.id
_entity.type
_entity.pdbx_description
1 polymer ?
#
loop_
_entity_poly.entity_id
_entity_poly.type
_entity_poly.pdbx_seq_one_letter_code
_entity_poly.pdbx_strand_id
1 'polypeptide(L)'
;MYINVAVKAQNLFNNYHQSNDEATKSAALANPLFSWHATYFTTNHKKNLVFLNDATTLAVILYNVNAKNKRDIKKRFETQLKTVWLNLGLSEKSYAEYLATSNEWQINKTINRSSMGSLTLLCREVAEPLANTRTEGDLSKRLTNYLKRQGKNYINASDTVAIIKASQPFNIKQGAKKASHDNKGALKEIFNKLQQMSQLSFDTLSLEQTDQAIQKIQDQNNQLLDLFLSDIQQDYSDKTIRRYKNNLQFYLNEWAAYRLSTIANLENASINELLYHGSSETEVRNIKAALKQLLRYLKRNGIINDDQYEDYLVFMEEDSALMDEFGSDDDFYNEDDDDFFTSFDPLISDTNKDLPTIFDAKTDQLLDDYLASFASLYGLIPVHHALQIIQAQNPQLTIDEEKFQQYIEDRVGEYELRYVVLDLNKMADEINLDAVFEDDLFIVYPTLLSDSIRLVQLYNHQLGLQYYVPDKAELLRYKYDDYFDIYNLREQLDELFKTHYELSGSSMVGAAFICIFCMKLGMYDAQNLSSMNDAINRAIQMLNNTVNLNITRNNDNEALIKLLLLIGTDIRRPWNRGWSSREILDVPGIAGLFNHDYPVLSSDAISAIKQGKIDRRELIYYIEDSDLPINKINKLCKQIEEL
;
A
#
# COMPACT_ATOMS: atom_id res chain seq x y z
N MET A 1 -3.77 7.91 37.32
CA MET A 1 -4.61 7.55 36.16
C MET A 1 -3.83 7.97 34.95
N TYR A 2 -3.73 7.11 33.94
CA TYR A 2 -2.92 7.40 32.75
C TYR A 2 -3.80 8.09 31.70
N ILE A 3 -3.44 9.30 31.32
CA ILE A 3 -4.16 10.07 30.30
C ILE A 3 -3.24 10.22 29.09
N ASN A 4 -3.55 9.48 28.02
CA ASN A 4 -2.80 9.45 26.77
C ASN A 4 -3.38 10.48 25.82
N VAL A 5 -2.72 11.61 25.68
CA VAL A 5 -3.28 12.80 25.05
C VAL A 5 -2.78 12.92 23.60
N ALA A 6 -3.71 13.20 22.67
CA ALA A 6 -3.39 13.53 21.28
C ALA A 6 -2.52 14.79 21.21
N VAL A 7 -1.59 14.85 20.26
CA VAL A 7 -0.62 15.96 20.13
C VAL A 7 -1.33 17.33 20.18
N LYS A 8 -2.41 17.51 19.40
CA LYS A 8 -3.20 18.73 19.38
C LYS A 8 -3.74 19.14 20.76
N ALA A 9 -4.08 18.19 21.61
CA ALA A 9 -4.72 18.40 22.91
C ALA A 9 -3.71 18.60 24.07
N GLN A 10 -2.42 18.34 23.88
CA GLN A 10 -1.39 18.40 24.93
C GLN A 10 -1.36 19.74 25.69
N ASN A 11 -1.52 20.86 24.97
CA ASN A 11 -1.53 22.20 25.55
C ASN A 11 -2.67 22.45 26.57
N LEU A 12 -3.73 21.64 26.53
CA LEU A 12 -4.81 21.69 27.52
C LEU A 12 -4.42 21.01 28.85
N PHE A 13 -3.42 20.13 28.84
CA PHE A 13 -3.00 19.33 30.00
C PHE A 13 -1.66 19.77 30.60
N ASN A 14 -1.08 20.87 30.14
CA ASN A 14 0.23 21.36 30.58
C ASN A 14 0.36 21.66 32.09
N ASN A 15 -0.76 21.71 32.83
CA ASN A 15 -0.78 21.91 34.29
C ASN A 15 -0.72 20.59 35.09
N TYR A 16 -0.70 19.43 34.41
CA TYR A 16 -0.63 18.11 35.02
C TYR A 16 0.76 17.49 34.84
N HIS A 17 1.12 16.51 35.67
CA HIS A 17 2.41 15.84 35.62
C HIS A 17 2.60 15.12 34.29
N GLN A 18 3.66 15.47 33.56
CA GLN A 18 4.02 14.87 32.27
C GLN A 18 4.97 13.70 32.51
N SER A 19 4.65 12.51 31.98
CA SER A 19 5.36 11.27 32.26
C SER A 19 5.57 10.44 30.99
N ASN A 20 6.27 11.00 30.01
CA ASN A 20 6.47 10.38 28.69
C ASN A 20 7.54 9.27 28.67
N ASP A 21 7.85 8.63 29.80
CA ASP A 21 8.84 7.57 29.91
C ASP A 21 8.26 6.17 29.59
N GLU A 22 9.13 5.24 29.21
CA GLU A 22 8.74 3.86 28.88
C GLU A 22 8.09 3.11 30.05
N ALA A 23 8.44 3.44 31.30
CA ALA A 23 7.87 2.77 32.46
C ALA A 23 6.41 3.19 32.67
N THR A 24 6.11 4.49 32.53
CA THR A 24 4.74 4.99 32.59
C THR A 24 3.89 4.47 31.42
N LYS A 25 4.45 4.40 30.21
CA LYS A 25 3.79 3.78 29.05
C LYS A 25 3.47 2.30 29.29
N SER A 26 4.44 1.54 29.81
CA SER A 26 4.27 0.12 30.14
C SER A 26 3.23 -0.07 31.25
N ALA A 27 3.21 0.82 32.24
CA ALA A 27 2.22 0.79 33.31
C ALA A 27 0.80 1.12 32.79
N ALA A 28 0.66 2.06 31.85
CA ALA A 28 -0.62 2.35 31.21
C ALA A 28 -1.15 1.16 30.41
N LEU A 29 -0.29 0.49 29.62
CA LEU A 29 -0.62 -0.72 28.88
C LEU A 29 -0.98 -1.90 29.79
N ALA A 30 -0.28 -2.07 30.92
CA ALA A 30 -0.59 -3.11 31.90
C ALA A 30 -1.91 -2.87 32.66
N ASN A 31 -2.43 -1.63 32.62
CA ASN A 31 -3.58 -1.19 33.39
C ASN A 31 -4.62 -0.48 32.50
N PRO A 32 -5.18 -1.14 31.47
CA PRO A 32 -6.03 -0.49 30.47
C PRO A 32 -7.33 0.10 31.05
N LEU A 33 -7.83 -0.44 32.17
CA LEU A 33 -8.99 0.13 32.86
C LEU A 33 -8.70 1.50 33.51
N PHE A 34 -7.43 1.77 33.85
CA PHE A 34 -6.97 3.05 34.40
C PHE A 34 -6.29 3.94 33.35
N SER A 35 -6.38 3.55 32.07
CA SER A 35 -5.79 4.24 30.93
C SER A 35 -6.87 4.81 30.02
N TRP A 36 -6.69 6.06 29.61
CA TRP A 36 -7.68 6.82 28.84
C TRP A 36 -7.00 7.58 27.70
N HIS A 37 -7.56 7.54 26.50
CA HIS A 37 -7.15 8.40 25.40
C HIS A 37 -7.98 9.69 25.39
N ALA A 38 -7.35 10.82 25.09
CA ALA A 38 -8.01 12.12 25.09
C ALA A 38 -7.66 12.97 23.84
N THR A 39 -8.69 13.58 23.25
CA THR A 39 -8.57 14.52 22.12
C THR A 39 -9.62 15.63 22.25
N TYR A 40 -9.60 16.61 21.35
CA TYR A 40 -10.71 17.56 21.24
C TYR A 40 -11.14 17.77 19.80
N PHE A 41 -12.39 18.19 19.65
CA PHE A 41 -12.92 18.81 18.45
C PHE A 41 -13.35 20.25 18.74
N THR A 42 -13.53 21.05 17.68
CA THR A 42 -13.92 22.45 17.82
C THR A 42 -15.32 22.66 17.25
N THR A 43 -16.21 23.23 18.04
CA THR A 43 -17.54 23.67 17.56
C THR A 43 -17.81 25.06 18.11
N ASN A 44 -18.26 25.99 17.28
CA ASN A 44 -18.47 27.39 17.66
C ASN A 44 -17.24 28.01 18.35
N HIS A 45 -16.04 27.73 17.80
CA HIS A 45 -14.74 28.16 18.33
C HIS A 45 -14.41 27.70 19.77
N LYS A 46 -15.14 26.71 20.30
CA LYS A 46 -14.93 26.13 21.63
C LYS A 46 -14.33 24.74 21.50
N LYS A 47 -13.24 24.47 22.21
CA LYS A 47 -12.61 23.14 22.26
C LYS A 47 -13.44 22.23 23.18
N ASN A 48 -13.97 21.14 22.65
CA ASN A 48 -14.74 20.15 23.38
C ASN A 48 -13.88 18.89 23.51
N LEU A 49 -13.48 18.58 24.73
CA LEU A 49 -12.52 17.53 25.06
C LEU A 49 -13.24 16.20 25.26
N VAL A 50 -12.82 15.15 24.57
CA VAL A 50 -13.41 13.81 24.62
C VAL A 50 -12.37 12.83 25.13
N PHE A 51 -12.78 11.96 26.05
CA PHE A 51 -11.99 10.89 26.63
C PHE A 51 -12.62 9.54 26.30
N LEU A 52 -11.79 8.53 26.02
CA LEU A 52 -12.20 7.14 25.81
C LEU A 52 -11.32 6.20 26.63
N ASN A 53 -11.93 5.27 27.36
CA ASN A 53 -11.22 4.29 28.19
C ASN A 53 -10.60 3.17 27.34
N ASP A 54 -9.42 2.69 27.73
CA ASP A 54 -8.70 1.67 26.95
C ASP A 54 -9.17 0.23 27.17
N ALA A 55 -9.96 -0.05 28.21
CA ALA A 55 -10.52 -1.37 28.47
C ALA A 55 -12.01 -1.50 28.19
N THR A 56 -12.72 -0.39 28.00
CA THR A 56 -14.19 -0.37 27.99
C THR A 56 -14.74 0.67 27.01
N THR A 57 -16.06 0.68 26.83
CA THR A 57 -16.76 1.71 26.03
C THR A 57 -16.95 3.03 26.78
N LEU A 58 -16.43 3.17 28.01
CA LEU A 58 -16.60 4.40 28.78
C LEU A 58 -16.02 5.60 28.03
N ALA A 59 -16.85 6.63 27.88
CA ALA A 59 -16.51 7.85 27.19
C ALA A 59 -17.00 9.05 28.01
N VAL A 60 -16.20 10.12 28.02
CA VAL A 60 -16.50 11.35 28.76
C VAL A 60 -16.25 12.54 27.86
N ILE A 61 -17.19 13.50 27.83
CA ILE A 61 -17.01 14.77 27.12
C ILE A 61 -17.07 15.97 28.07
N LEU A 62 -16.17 16.93 27.85
CA LEU A 62 -16.13 18.23 28.52
C LEU A 62 -16.21 19.35 27.49
N TYR A 63 -17.21 20.22 27.61
CA TYR A 63 -17.40 21.33 26.68
C TYR A 63 -16.52 22.52 27.01
N ASN A 64 -16.17 23.31 25.99
CA ASN A 64 -15.53 24.62 26.15
C ASN A 64 -14.32 24.62 27.10
N VAL A 65 -13.39 23.69 26.89
CA VAL A 65 -12.11 23.66 27.60
C VAL A 65 -11.21 24.75 27.04
N ASN A 66 -10.76 25.66 27.89
CA ASN A 66 -9.97 26.83 27.50
C ASN A 66 -8.96 27.19 28.61
N ALA A 67 -8.14 28.21 28.35
CA ALA A 67 -7.08 28.62 29.28
C ALA A 67 -7.58 28.96 30.70
N LYS A 68 -8.83 29.40 30.86
CA LYS A 68 -9.41 29.79 32.16
C LYS A 68 -9.85 28.59 32.99
N ASN A 69 -10.33 27.53 32.36
CA ASN A 69 -10.94 26.38 33.05
C ASN A 69 -10.16 25.07 32.88
N LYS A 70 -9.02 25.07 32.19
CA LYS A 70 -8.20 23.86 32.00
C LYS A 70 -7.65 23.26 33.31
N ARG A 71 -7.61 24.03 34.40
CA ARG A 71 -7.25 23.55 35.75
C ARG A 71 -8.32 22.62 36.34
N ASP A 72 -9.58 22.77 35.90
CA ASP A 72 -10.72 22.01 36.40
C ASP A 72 -11.01 20.74 35.60
N ILE A 73 -10.19 20.41 34.58
CA ILE A 73 -10.43 19.26 33.69
C ILE A 73 -10.59 17.97 34.49
N LYS A 74 -9.68 17.69 35.44
CA LYS A 74 -9.77 16.49 36.30
C LYS A 74 -11.09 16.41 37.04
N LYS A 75 -11.49 17.47 37.75
CA LYS A 75 -12.74 17.52 38.51
C LYS A 75 -13.97 17.32 37.62
N ARG A 76 -13.97 17.96 36.44
CA ARG A 76 -15.07 17.86 35.47
C ARG A 76 -15.14 16.45 34.87
N PHE A 77 -14.00 15.87 34.50
CA PHE A 77 -13.91 14.49 34.04
C PHE A 77 -14.47 13.52 35.07
N GLU A 78 -14.03 13.62 36.32
CA GLU A 78 -14.50 12.75 37.41
C GLU A 78 -16.03 12.89 37.60
N THR A 79 -16.56 14.12 37.53
CA THR A 79 -18.00 14.39 37.64
C THR A 79 -18.80 13.71 36.52
N GLN A 80 -18.34 13.83 35.27
CA GLN A 80 -19.04 13.20 34.14
C GLN A 80 -18.85 11.68 34.13
N LEU A 81 -17.67 11.19 34.51
CA LEU A 81 -17.43 9.76 34.68
C LEU A 81 -18.37 9.15 35.72
N LYS A 82 -18.58 9.81 36.87
CA LYS A 82 -19.55 9.36 37.89
C LYS A 82 -20.95 9.24 37.31
N THR A 83 -21.35 10.22 36.50
CA THR A 83 -22.66 10.27 35.85
C THR A 83 -22.86 9.07 34.90
N VAL A 84 -21.85 8.75 34.09
CA VAL A 84 -21.89 7.57 33.20
C VAL A 84 -21.85 6.27 34.01
N TRP A 85 -21.00 6.21 35.04
CA TRP A 85 -20.83 5.02 35.90
C TRP A 85 -22.14 4.60 36.55
N LEU A 86 -22.85 5.54 37.17
CA LEU A 86 -24.14 5.29 37.80
C LEU A 86 -25.23 4.95 36.77
N ASN A 87 -25.18 5.56 35.57
CA ASN A 87 -26.12 5.25 34.48
C ASN A 87 -25.98 3.80 33.97
N LEU A 88 -24.79 3.22 34.07
CA LEU A 88 -24.54 1.80 33.77
C LEU A 88 -24.99 0.85 34.89
N GLY A 89 -25.59 1.36 35.98
CA GLY A 89 -26.05 0.56 37.12
C GLY A 89 -24.92 0.10 38.04
N LEU A 90 -23.73 0.70 37.95
CA LEU A 90 -22.62 0.46 38.87
C LEU A 90 -22.80 1.31 40.15
N SER A 91 -22.31 0.84 41.29
CA SER A 91 -22.53 1.50 42.58
C SER A 91 -21.59 2.70 42.80
N GLU A 92 -22.04 3.66 43.59
CA GLU A 92 -21.22 4.80 44.02
C GLU A 92 -19.97 4.35 44.79
N LYS A 93 -20.09 3.25 45.56
CA LYS A 93 -18.97 2.60 46.24
C LYS A 93 -17.90 2.14 45.26
N SER A 94 -18.29 1.43 44.19
CA SER A 94 -17.38 0.96 43.14
C SER A 94 -16.67 2.12 42.44
N TYR A 95 -17.39 3.21 42.16
CA TYR A 95 -16.77 4.41 41.57
C TYR A 95 -15.72 5.04 42.52
N ALA A 96 -16.04 5.14 43.81
CA ALA A 96 -15.11 5.68 44.81
C ALA A 96 -13.84 4.82 44.94
N GLU A 97 -13.99 3.49 44.92
CA GLU A 97 -12.87 2.54 44.92
C GLU A 97 -12.02 2.68 43.64
N TYR A 98 -12.65 2.80 42.47
CA TYR A 98 -11.96 3.01 41.19
C TYR A 98 -11.08 4.27 41.23
N LEU A 99 -11.63 5.41 41.66
CA LEU A 99 -10.88 6.66 41.75
C LEU A 99 -9.76 6.59 42.79
N ALA A 100 -10.02 6.00 43.97
CA ALA A 100 -9.02 5.84 45.02
C ALA A 100 -7.82 4.99 44.55
N THR A 101 -8.07 3.92 43.78
CA THR A 101 -7.02 3.10 43.19
C THR A 101 -6.27 3.81 42.07
N SER A 102 -6.93 4.71 41.33
CA SER A 102 -6.38 5.27 40.09
C SER A 102 -5.16 6.19 40.27
N ASN A 103 -4.82 6.67 41.47
CA ASN A 103 -3.71 7.62 41.74
C ASN A 103 -3.77 8.94 40.93
N GLU A 104 -2.81 9.84 41.13
CA GLU A 104 -2.73 11.12 40.40
C GLU A 104 -2.66 10.95 38.88
N TRP A 105 -3.08 11.98 38.14
CA TRP A 105 -3.05 11.96 36.67
C TRP A 105 -1.61 12.05 36.17
N GLN A 106 -1.24 11.09 35.33
CA GLN A 106 0.01 11.06 34.59
C GLN A 106 -0.32 11.25 33.12
N ILE A 107 0.18 12.34 32.54
CA ILE A 107 -0.08 12.69 31.16
C ILE A 107 1.01 12.10 30.29
N ASN A 108 0.57 11.27 29.35
CA ASN A 108 1.43 10.63 28.36
C ASN A 108 1.09 11.17 26.97
N LYS A 109 2.04 11.01 26.05
CA LYS A 109 1.73 10.95 24.62
C LYS A 109 0.83 9.74 24.35
N THR A 110 0.09 9.81 23.24
CA THR A 110 -0.76 8.71 22.77
C THR A 110 0.00 7.38 22.73
N ILE A 111 -0.56 6.33 23.35
CA ILE A 111 0.09 5.01 23.44
C ILE A 111 -0.54 3.95 22.52
N ASN A 112 -1.79 4.15 22.09
CA ASN A 112 -2.52 3.21 21.24
C ASN A 112 -3.24 3.94 20.08
N ARG A 113 -2.76 3.72 18.84
CA ARG A 113 -3.33 4.32 17.62
C ARG A 113 -4.76 3.84 17.32
N SER A 114 -5.11 2.61 17.70
CA SER A 114 -6.47 2.07 17.49
C SER A 114 -7.52 2.71 18.42
N SER A 115 -7.15 3.02 19.67
CA SER A 115 -7.98 3.80 20.59
C SER A 115 -8.19 5.23 20.06
N MET A 116 -7.19 5.81 19.39
CA MET A 116 -7.30 7.12 18.76
C MET A 116 -8.22 7.15 17.54
N GLY A 117 -8.13 6.18 16.62
CA GLY A 117 -9.06 6.08 15.49
C GLY A 117 -10.51 5.94 15.96
N SER A 118 -10.74 5.10 16.98
CA SER A 118 -12.06 4.94 17.62
C SER A 118 -12.56 6.24 18.26
N LEU A 119 -11.66 6.99 18.92
CA LEU A 119 -11.97 8.27 19.55
C LEU A 119 -12.25 9.38 18.51
N THR A 120 -11.53 9.42 17.40
CA THR A 120 -11.76 10.37 16.29
C THR A 120 -13.10 10.10 15.62
N LEU A 121 -13.41 8.83 15.32
CA LEU A 121 -14.71 8.42 14.78
C LEU A 121 -15.85 8.83 15.71
N LEU A 122 -15.69 8.57 17.01
CA LEU A 122 -16.64 8.96 18.04
C LEU A 122 -16.86 10.49 18.09
N CYS A 123 -15.79 11.28 17.88
CA CYS A 123 -15.89 12.72 17.79
C CYS A 123 -16.73 13.14 16.58
N ARG A 124 -16.38 12.65 15.37
CA ARG A 124 -17.02 13.03 14.10
C ARG A 124 -18.48 12.58 14.00
N GLU A 125 -18.77 11.33 14.33
CA GLU A 125 -20.10 10.73 14.07
C GLU A 125 -21.14 11.07 15.15
N VAL A 126 -20.69 11.34 16.38
CA VAL A 126 -21.60 11.47 17.53
C VAL A 126 -21.38 12.74 18.32
N ALA A 127 -20.14 13.01 18.73
CA ALA A 127 -19.90 14.12 19.65
C ALA A 127 -20.12 15.49 18.98
N GLU A 128 -19.55 15.70 17.79
CA GLU A 128 -19.65 16.93 17.01
C GLU A 128 -21.10 17.28 16.62
N PRO A 129 -21.90 16.37 16.04
CA PRO A 129 -23.28 16.66 15.68
C PRO A 129 -24.18 17.02 16.88
N LEU A 130 -23.79 16.63 18.10
CA LEU A 130 -24.61 16.74 19.30
C LEU A 130 -24.10 17.73 20.35
N ALA A 131 -22.91 18.32 20.15
CA ALA A 131 -22.21 19.14 21.13
C ALA A 131 -22.98 20.38 21.63
N ASN A 132 -24.04 20.78 20.92
CA ASN A 132 -24.88 21.93 21.27
C ASN A 132 -26.33 21.56 21.61
N THR A 133 -26.72 20.29 21.52
CA THR A 133 -28.10 19.83 21.76
C THR A 133 -28.24 19.03 23.04
N ARG A 134 -27.12 18.70 23.71
CA ARG A 134 -27.06 17.83 24.89
C ARG A 134 -26.12 18.37 25.96
N THR A 135 -26.41 18.05 27.22
CA THR A 135 -25.48 18.30 28.33
C THR A 135 -24.26 17.38 28.24
N GLU A 136 -23.16 17.73 28.92
CA GLU A 136 -21.96 16.87 28.99
C GLU A 136 -22.30 15.46 29.50
N GLY A 137 -23.15 15.36 30.51
CA GLY A 137 -23.54 14.08 31.10
C GLY A 137 -24.38 13.24 30.13
N ASP A 138 -25.34 13.85 29.44
CA ASP A 138 -26.18 13.11 28.48
C ASP A 138 -25.40 12.66 27.25
N LEU A 139 -24.51 13.51 26.73
CA LEU A 139 -23.67 13.13 25.61
C LEU A 139 -22.65 12.07 26.02
N SER A 140 -22.03 12.17 27.21
CA SER A 140 -21.12 11.12 27.73
C SER A 140 -21.82 9.76 27.81
N LYS A 141 -23.06 9.70 28.32
CA LYS A 141 -23.87 8.46 28.32
C LYS A 141 -24.12 7.93 26.92
N ARG A 142 -24.44 8.81 25.97
CA ARG A 142 -24.71 8.42 24.58
C ARG A 142 -23.46 7.91 23.87
N LEU A 143 -22.32 8.56 24.06
CA LEU A 143 -21.03 8.13 23.52
C LEU A 143 -20.68 6.73 24.03
N THR A 144 -20.87 6.47 25.32
CA THR A 144 -20.65 5.14 25.92
C THR A 144 -21.58 4.07 25.35
N ASN A 145 -22.83 4.40 25.03
CA ASN A 145 -23.77 3.43 24.45
C ASN A 145 -23.63 3.26 22.93
N TYR A 146 -23.04 4.24 22.23
CA TYR A 146 -22.86 4.20 20.79
C TYR A 146 -21.70 3.29 20.37
N LEU A 147 -20.62 3.30 21.15
CA LEU A 147 -19.45 2.46 20.88
C LEU A 147 -19.80 0.98 21.04
N LYS A 148 -19.66 0.26 19.94
CA LYS A 148 -19.88 -1.19 19.84
C LYS A 148 -18.59 -1.97 19.54
N ARG A 149 -17.50 -1.27 19.19
CA ARG A 149 -16.24 -1.85 18.71
C ARG A 149 -15.06 -1.12 19.34
N GLN A 150 -14.24 -1.85 20.10
CA GLN A 150 -12.92 -1.41 20.52
C GLN A 150 -11.91 -2.45 20.02
N GLY A 151 -11.15 -2.11 18.98
CA GLY A 151 -10.22 -3.06 18.33
C GLY A 151 -10.93 -4.17 17.53
N LYS A 152 -10.50 -5.44 17.72
CA LYS A 152 -11.04 -6.62 17.02
C LYS A 152 -12.28 -7.24 17.67
N ASN A 153 -12.62 -6.85 18.90
CA ASN A 153 -13.72 -7.44 19.66
C ASN A 153 -14.92 -6.48 19.75
N TYR A 154 -16.12 -7.04 19.66
CA TYR A 154 -17.36 -6.32 19.91
C TYR A 154 -17.50 -6.13 21.43
N ILE A 155 -17.44 -4.89 21.91
CA ILE A 155 -17.65 -4.53 23.31
C ILE A 155 -18.79 -3.53 23.34
N ASN A 156 -19.86 -3.85 24.05
CA ASN A 156 -20.99 -2.97 24.27
C ASN A 156 -21.06 -2.52 25.75
N ALA A 157 -22.09 -1.73 26.10
CA ALA A 157 -22.28 -1.22 27.45
C ALA A 157 -22.43 -2.34 28.52
N SER A 158 -23.02 -3.49 28.17
CA SER A 158 -23.14 -4.62 29.09
C SER A 158 -21.80 -5.29 29.37
N ASP A 159 -20.93 -5.39 28.36
CA ASP A 159 -19.55 -5.88 28.50
C ASP A 159 -18.71 -4.93 29.38
N THR A 160 -18.95 -3.62 29.27
CA THR A 160 -18.31 -2.61 30.12
C THR A 160 -18.63 -2.85 31.60
N VAL A 161 -19.89 -3.12 31.92
CA VAL A 161 -20.31 -3.46 33.29
C VAL A 161 -19.65 -4.76 33.75
N ALA A 162 -19.58 -5.77 32.90
CA ALA A 162 -18.94 -7.05 33.20
C ALA A 162 -17.44 -6.88 33.49
N ILE A 163 -16.71 -6.13 32.65
CA ILE A 163 -15.28 -5.85 32.79
C ILE A 163 -15.00 -5.10 34.10
N ILE A 164 -15.80 -4.08 34.42
CA ILE A 164 -15.63 -3.30 35.66
C ILE A 164 -15.89 -4.17 36.90
N LYS A 165 -16.93 -5.01 36.88
CA LYS A 165 -17.22 -5.94 37.99
C LYS A 165 -16.13 -7.01 38.14
N ALA A 166 -15.66 -7.58 37.04
CA ALA A 166 -14.58 -8.58 37.04
C ALA A 166 -13.24 -8.01 37.53
N SER A 167 -13.06 -6.69 37.40
CA SER A 167 -11.85 -5.99 37.85
C SER A 167 -11.90 -5.57 39.33
N GLN A 168 -12.94 -5.95 40.08
CA GLN A 168 -13.05 -5.69 41.52
C GLN A 168 -12.48 -6.87 42.34
N PRO A 169 -11.70 -6.60 43.40
CA PRO A 169 -11.24 -5.29 43.84
C PRO A 169 -10.20 -4.69 42.88
N PHE A 170 -10.29 -3.38 42.68
CA PHE A 170 -9.42 -2.64 41.78
C PHE A 170 -7.97 -2.64 42.26
N ASN A 171 -7.06 -3.10 41.39
CA ASN A 171 -5.63 -3.12 41.67
C ASN A 171 -4.84 -2.58 40.47
N ILE A 172 -3.81 -1.78 40.73
CA ILE A 172 -2.83 -1.39 39.72
C ILE A 172 -1.75 -2.47 39.68
N LYS A 173 -1.56 -3.11 38.52
CA LYS A 173 -0.42 -3.98 38.25
C LYS A 173 0.82 -3.11 38.10
N GLN A 174 1.89 -3.44 38.81
CA GLN A 174 3.20 -2.88 38.46
C GLN A 174 3.53 -3.39 37.06
N GLY A 175 3.77 -2.48 36.11
CA GLY A 175 4.20 -2.86 34.77
C GLY A 175 5.38 -3.81 34.90
N ALA A 176 5.36 -4.93 34.17
CA ALA A 176 6.46 -5.86 34.21
C ALA A 176 7.74 -5.08 33.86
N LYS A 177 8.68 -4.97 34.81
CA LYS A 177 10.08 -4.79 34.42
C LYS A 177 10.38 -6.00 33.56
N LYS A 178 10.53 -5.80 32.24
CA LYS A 178 10.96 -6.86 31.34
C LYS A 178 12.16 -7.55 32.01
N ALA A 179 12.00 -8.84 32.32
CA ALA A 179 13.14 -9.67 32.63
C ALA A 179 13.99 -9.64 31.36
N SER A 180 15.11 -8.91 31.38
CA SER A 180 16.11 -9.05 30.34
C SER A 180 16.58 -10.50 30.44
N HIS A 181 16.15 -11.36 29.51
CA HIS A 181 16.90 -12.58 29.28
C HIS A 181 18.35 -12.15 29.05
N ASP A 182 19.25 -12.63 29.89
CA ASP A 182 20.67 -12.28 29.89
C ASP A 182 21.38 -12.91 28.68
N ASN A 183 20.94 -12.51 27.48
CA ASN A 183 21.45 -12.93 26.19
C ASN A 183 22.47 -11.93 25.65
N LYS A 184 22.91 -10.95 26.47
CA LYS A 184 23.83 -9.89 26.05
C LYS A 184 25.16 -10.46 25.53
N GLY A 185 25.65 -11.54 26.14
CA GLY A 185 26.85 -12.25 25.68
C GLY A 185 26.66 -12.85 24.27
N ALA A 186 25.57 -13.59 24.07
CA ALA A 186 25.24 -14.20 22.78
C ALA A 186 24.96 -13.15 21.68
N LEU A 187 24.22 -12.08 22.01
CA LEU A 187 23.96 -10.96 21.10
C LEU A 187 25.25 -10.27 20.67
N LYS A 188 26.18 -10.05 21.61
CA LYS A 188 27.47 -9.45 21.31
C LYS A 188 28.32 -10.35 20.43
N GLU A 189 28.30 -11.66 20.65
CA GLU A 189 28.99 -12.63 19.79
C GLU A 189 28.44 -12.64 18.36
N ILE A 190 27.11 -12.69 18.20
CA ILE A 190 26.45 -12.65 16.89
C ILE A 190 26.76 -11.33 16.17
N PHE A 191 26.61 -10.20 16.86
CA PHE A 191 26.87 -8.89 16.26
C PHE A 191 28.34 -8.73 15.85
N ASN A 192 29.29 -9.21 16.67
CA ASN A 192 30.71 -9.20 16.31
C ASN A 192 31.00 -10.04 15.07
N LYS A 193 30.34 -11.20 14.92
CA LYS A 193 30.47 -12.04 13.71
C LYS A 193 29.93 -11.32 12.47
N LEU A 194 28.74 -10.71 12.58
CA LEU A 194 28.17 -9.90 11.50
C LEU A 194 29.07 -8.71 11.15
N GLN A 195 29.64 -8.05 12.15
CA GLN A 195 30.60 -6.96 11.94
C GLN A 195 31.90 -7.45 11.27
N GLN A 196 32.40 -8.63 11.59
CA GLN A 196 33.55 -9.20 10.87
C GLN A 196 33.20 -9.50 9.41
N MET A 197 31.99 -10.03 9.15
CA MET A 197 31.50 -10.34 7.81
C MET A 197 31.17 -9.08 6.99
N SER A 198 30.91 -7.93 7.63
CA SER A 198 30.69 -6.65 6.96
C SER A 198 31.85 -6.17 6.08
N GLN A 199 33.05 -6.73 6.29
CA GLN A 199 34.27 -6.39 5.58
C GLN A 199 34.51 -7.27 4.33
N LEU A 200 33.62 -8.22 4.06
CA LEU A 200 33.71 -9.08 2.88
C LEU A 200 33.33 -8.29 1.62
N SER A 201 34.08 -8.51 0.54
CA SER A 201 33.81 -7.95 -0.78
C SER A 201 33.83 -9.04 -1.85
N PHE A 202 32.95 -8.91 -2.83
CA PHE A 202 32.90 -9.78 -4.01
C PHE A 202 34.24 -9.82 -4.77
N ASP A 203 35.04 -8.75 -4.71
CA ASP A 203 36.34 -8.65 -5.39
C ASP A 203 37.38 -9.64 -4.84
N THR A 204 37.15 -10.13 -3.62
CA THR A 204 38.11 -10.95 -2.86
C THR A 204 37.68 -12.40 -2.69
N LEU A 205 36.47 -12.75 -3.10
CA LEU A 205 35.86 -14.06 -2.87
C LEU A 205 35.60 -14.77 -4.21
N SER A 206 35.86 -16.08 -4.25
CA SER A 206 35.32 -16.93 -5.32
C SER A 206 33.80 -17.07 -5.20
N LEU A 207 33.14 -17.57 -6.23
CA LEU A 207 31.69 -17.86 -6.21
C LEU A 207 31.32 -18.81 -5.04
N GLU A 208 32.08 -19.89 -4.85
CA GLU A 208 31.84 -20.84 -3.75
C GLU A 208 32.06 -20.19 -2.37
N GLN A 209 33.06 -19.31 -2.25
CA GLN A 209 33.31 -18.58 -1.00
C GLN A 209 32.24 -17.50 -0.74
N THR A 210 31.67 -16.93 -1.80
CA THR A 210 30.57 -15.97 -1.74
C THR A 210 29.29 -16.65 -1.26
N ASP A 211 28.91 -17.79 -1.83
CA ASP A 211 27.75 -18.57 -1.38
C ASP A 211 27.90 -18.99 0.09
N GLN A 212 29.10 -19.42 0.50
CA GLN A 212 29.39 -19.75 1.90
C GLN A 212 29.32 -18.52 2.82
N ALA A 213 29.71 -17.34 2.35
CA ALA A 213 29.61 -16.10 3.11
C ALA A 213 28.15 -15.66 3.28
N ILE A 214 27.34 -15.70 2.21
CA ILE A 214 25.90 -15.41 2.25
C ILE A 214 25.21 -16.32 3.26
N GLN A 215 25.46 -17.65 3.18
CA GLN A 215 24.85 -18.60 4.12
C GLN A 215 25.24 -18.31 5.57
N LYS A 216 26.51 -17.98 5.84
CA LYS A 216 26.96 -17.62 7.20
C LYS A 216 26.29 -16.34 7.71
N ILE A 217 26.11 -15.32 6.86
CA ILE A 217 25.39 -14.09 7.22
C ILE A 217 23.93 -14.43 7.55
N GLN A 218 23.26 -15.22 6.71
CA GLN A 218 21.88 -15.64 6.93
C GLN A 218 21.71 -16.44 8.23
N ASP A 219 22.64 -17.35 8.54
CA ASP A 219 22.64 -18.11 9.79
C ASP A 219 22.76 -17.20 11.02
N GLN A 220 23.65 -16.20 10.98
CA GLN A 220 23.80 -15.23 12.06
C GLN A 220 22.58 -14.31 12.18
N ASN A 221 22.02 -13.86 11.07
CA ASN A 221 20.78 -13.07 11.05
C ASN A 221 19.62 -13.85 11.66
N ASN A 222 19.45 -15.13 11.31
CA ASN A 222 18.38 -15.96 11.88
C ASN A 222 18.53 -16.12 13.40
N GLN A 223 19.75 -16.33 13.90
CA GLN A 223 20.01 -16.37 15.35
C GLN A 223 19.70 -15.03 16.04
N LEU A 224 20.04 -13.90 15.40
CA LEU A 224 19.70 -12.57 15.91
C LEU A 224 18.18 -12.35 15.94
N LEU A 225 17.48 -12.75 14.87
CA LEU A 225 16.03 -12.61 14.75
C LEU A 225 15.29 -13.49 15.75
N ASP A 226 15.74 -14.71 16.02
CA ASP A 226 15.13 -15.57 17.04
C ASP A 226 15.22 -14.96 18.44
N LEU A 227 16.37 -14.38 18.80
CA LEU A 227 16.54 -13.67 20.07
C LEU A 227 15.66 -12.41 20.15
N PHE A 228 15.62 -11.63 19.08
CA PHE A 228 14.78 -10.43 19.00
C PHE A 228 13.29 -10.76 19.10
N LEU A 229 12.80 -11.68 18.26
CA LEU A 229 11.38 -12.03 18.20
C LEU A 229 10.89 -12.65 19.51
N SER A 230 11.73 -13.44 20.19
CA SER A 230 11.43 -13.97 21.52
C SER A 230 11.30 -12.87 22.58
N ASP A 231 12.13 -11.83 22.52
CA ASP A 231 12.06 -10.69 23.46
C ASP A 231 10.78 -9.86 23.30
N ILE A 232 10.31 -9.69 22.06
CA ILE A 232 9.15 -8.85 21.76
C ILE A 232 7.84 -9.64 21.70
N GLN A 233 7.88 -10.97 21.81
CA GLN A 233 6.71 -11.86 21.66
C GLN A 233 5.57 -11.52 22.62
N GLN A 234 5.87 -11.06 23.83
CA GLN A 234 4.86 -10.68 24.82
C GLN A 234 4.28 -9.28 24.61
N ASP A 235 4.94 -8.42 23.82
CA ASP A 235 4.55 -7.02 23.62
C ASP A 235 3.67 -6.82 22.37
N TYR A 236 3.65 -7.80 21.47
CA TYR A 236 2.99 -7.68 20.17
C TYR A 236 2.14 -8.92 19.86
N SER A 237 1.11 -8.73 19.03
CA SER A 237 0.27 -9.85 18.56
C SER A 237 1.06 -10.84 17.69
N ASP A 238 0.62 -12.10 17.63
CA ASP A 238 1.24 -13.12 16.75
C ASP A 238 1.30 -12.68 15.29
N LYS A 239 0.28 -11.93 14.81
CA LYS A 239 0.28 -11.35 13.46
C LYS A 239 1.43 -10.35 13.27
N THR A 240 1.68 -9.51 14.27
CA THR A 240 2.77 -8.52 14.24
C THR A 240 4.13 -9.20 14.33
N ILE A 241 4.28 -10.21 15.20
CA ILE A 241 5.52 -11.00 15.31
C ILE A 241 5.83 -11.69 13.99
N ARG A 242 4.84 -12.33 13.35
CA ARG A 242 4.99 -12.93 12.02
C ARG A 242 5.37 -11.88 10.97
N ARG A 243 4.74 -10.72 10.98
CA ARG A 243 5.06 -9.63 10.05
C ARG A 243 6.50 -9.11 10.23
N TYR A 244 6.95 -8.86 11.46
CA TYR A 244 8.33 -8.45 11.71
C TYR A 244 9.32 -9.53 11.29
N LYS A 245 9.02 -10.80 11.58
CA LYS A 245 9.83 -11.92 11.12
C LYS A 245 9.98 -11.92 9.59
N ASN A 246 8.86 -11.91 8.86
CA ASN A 246 8.88 -11.95 7.40
C ASN A 246 9.63 -10.76 6.80
N ASN A 247 9.34 -9.54 7.27
CA ASN A 247 9.99 -8.33 6.75
C ASN A 247 11.49 -8.31 7.00
N LEU A 248 11.93 -8.72 8.20
CA LEU A 248 13.34 -8.74 8.55
C LEU A 248 14.08 -9.90 7.88
N GLN A 249 13.43 -11.06 7.68
CA GLN A 249 14.02 -12.16 6.91
C GLN A 249 14.21 -11.75 5.45
N PHE A 250 13.18 -11.19 4.82
CA PHE A 250 13.29 -10.67 3.46
C PHE A 250 14.44 -9.65 3.34
N TYR A 251 14.44 -8.60 4.17
CA TYR A 251 15.45 -7.57 4.07
C TYR A 251 16.86 -8.02 4.47
N LEU A 252 17.04 -8.74 5.59
CA LEU A 252 18.38 -9.09 6.05
C LEU A 252 18.96 -10.31 5.31
N ASN A 253 18.13 -11.30 4.98
CA ASN A 253 18.62 -12.56 4.39
C ASN A 253 18.49 -12.61 2.87
N GLU A 254 17.41 -12.08 2.31
CA GLU A 254 17.14 -12.17 0.87
C GLU A 254 17.65 -10.93 0.13
N TRP A 255 17.74 -9.79 0.81
CA TRP A 255 18.23 -8.54 0.23
C TRP A 255 19.68 -8.19 0.62
N ALA A 256 19.96 -7.98 1.91
CA ALA A 256 21.25 -7.51 2.39
C ALA A 256 22.34 -8.59 2.31
N ALA A 257 22.04 -9.82 2.73
CA ALA A 257 23.05 -10.90 2.71
C ALA A 257 23.57 -11.20 1.30
N TYR A 258 22.71 -11.16 0.27
CA TYR A 258 23.10 -11.33 -1.14
C TYR A 258 23.93 -10.17 -1.69
N ARG A 259 24.10 -9.09 -0.93
CA ARG A 259 25.02 -7.96 -1.19
C ARG A 259 26.26 -8.00 -0.29
N LEU A 260 26.50 -9.12 0.39
CA LEU A 260 27.52 -9.26 1.46
C LEU A 260 27.38 -8.18 2.55
N SER A 261 26.17 -7.67 2.73
CA SER A 261 25.84 -6.65 3.72
C SER A 261 25.19 -7.28 4.95
N THR A 262 25.42 -6.64 6.09
CA THR A 262 24.93 -7.08 7.39
C THR A 262 24.29 -5.91 8.11
N ILE A 263 23.59 -6.17 9.22
CA ILE A 263 23.06 -5.10 10.07
C ILE A 263 24.15 -4.14 10.59
N ALA A 264 25.43 -4.54 10.59
CA ALA A 264 26.54 -3.69 10.99
C ALA A 264 26.99 -2.70 9.91
N ASN A 265 26.59 -2.89 8.65
CA ASN A 265 26.98 -2.08 7.49
C ASN A 265 25.84 -1.97 6.46
N LEU A 266 24.68 -1.48 6.89
CA LEU A 266 23.50 -1.34 6.02
C LEU A 266 23.67 -0.31 4.91
N GLU A 267 24.70 0.54 4.98
CA GLU A 267 25.09 1.50 3.95
C GLU A 267 25.20 0.87 2.55
N ASN A 268 25.60 -0.40 2.47
CA ASN A 268 25.78 -1.14 1.21
C ASN A 268 24.52 -1.89 0.75
N ALA A 269 23.41 -1.77 1.47
CA ALA A 269 22.13 -2.41 1.17
C ALA A 269 20.97 -1.50 1.60
N SER A 270 20.86 -0.32 0.99
CA SER A 270 19.82 0.65 1.32
C SER A 270 18.44 0.01 1.26
N ILE A 271 17.63 0.31 2.26
CA ILE A 271 16.25 -0.18 2.34
C ILE A 271 15.35 0.50 1.31
N ASN A 272 15.71 1.70 0.87
CA ASN A 272 14.95 2.42 -0.16
C ASN A 272 15.22 1.85 -1.55
N GLU A 273 16.36 1.17 -1.75
CA GLU A 273 16.61 0.45 -3.00
C GLU A 273 15.54 -0.60 -3.29
N LEU A 274 14.91 -1.18 -2.26
CA LEU A 274 13.81 -2.11 -2.44
C LEU A 274 12.65 -1.52 -3.26
N LEU A 275 12.41 -0.19 -3.20
CA LEU A 275 11.44 0.49 -4.07
C LEU A 275 11.79 0.31 -5.54
N TYR A 276 13.07 0.44 -5.86
CA TYR A 276 13.61 0.30 -7.21
C TYR A 276 13.69 -1.17 -7.66
N HIS A 277 13.45 -2.11 -6.74
CA HIS A 277 13.47 -3.56 -6.97
C HIS A 277 12.12 -4.24 -6.76
N GLY A 278 11.03 -3.49 -6.87
CA GLY A 278 9.66 -4.01 -6.95
C GLY A 278 8.93 -4.14 -5.61
N SER A 279 9.54 -3.72 -4.49
CA SER A 279 8.82 -3.57 -3.23
C SER A 279 8.00 -2.28 -3.26
N SER A 280 6.73 -2.34 -2.84
CA SER A 280 5.89 -1.17 -2.65
C SER A 280 6.43 -0.25 -1.55
N GLU A 281 6.05 1.04 -1.58
CA GLU A 281 6.33 1.96 -0.46
C GLU A 281 5.82 1.43 0.87
N THR A 282 4.69 0.74 0.84
CA THR A 282 4.11 0.10 2.02
C THR A 282 5.02 -1.01 2.55
N GLU A 283 5.57 -1.86 1.69
CA GLU A 283 6.53 -2.90 2.08
C GLU A 283 7.82 -2.28 2.64
N VAL A 284 8.38 -1.29 1.96
CA VAL A 284 9.60 -0.60 2.42
C VAL A 284 9.36 0.09 3.77
N ARG A 285 8.24 0.78 3.95
CA ARG A 285 7.82 1.39 5.22
C ARG A 285 7.64 0.32 6.30
N ASN A 286 7.07 -0.83 5.95
CA ASN A 286 6.87 -1.94 6.88
C ASN A 286 8.18 -2.62 7.29
N ILE A 287 9.17 -2.69 6.40
CA ILE A 287 10.52 -3.20 6.68
C ILE A 287 11.28 -2.18 7.52
N LYS A 288 11.23 -0.88 7.19
CA LYS A 288 11.81 0.20 8.01
C LYS A 288 11.28 0.16 9.43
N ALA A 289 9.97 -0.02 9.60
CA ALA A 289 9.35 -0.15 10.91
C ALA A 289 9.88 -1.38 11.69
N ALA A 290 10.04 -2.52 11.04
CA ALA A 290 10.57 -3.73 11.66
C ALA A 290 12.06 -3.58 12.03
N LEU A 291 12.86 -3.00 11.14
CA LEU A 291 14.28 -2.74 11.33
C LEU A 291 14.53 -1.74 12.46
N LYS A 292 13.73 -0.67 12.56
CA LYS A 292 13.78 0.29 13.67
C LYS A 292 13.53 -0.39 15.02
N GLN A 293 12.66 -1.40 15.09
CA GLN A 293 12.44 -2.16 16.32
C GLN A 293 13.60 -3.09 16.66
N LEU A 294 14.22 -3.73 15.66
CA LEU A 294 15.43 -4.53 15.84
C LEU A 294 16.60 -3.65 16.34
N LEU A 295 16.80 -2.48 15.76
CA LEU A 295 17.83 -1.52 16.18
C LEU A 295 17.60 -1.01 17.61
N ARG A 296 16.35 -0.71 17.99
CA ARG A 296 16.00 -0.38 19.39
C ARG A 296 16.32 -1.51 20.35
N TYR A 297 16.09 -2.75 19.93
CA TYR A 297 16.45 -3.93 20.73
C TYR A 297 17.97 -4.03 20.92
N LEU A 298 18.77 -3.83 19.86
CA LEU A 298 20.23 -3.80 19.96
C LEU A 298 20.74 -2.67 20.87
N LYS A 299 20.16 -1.47 20.73
CA LYS A 299 20.47 -0.30 21.57
C LYS A 299 20.15 -0.55 23.04
N ARG A 300 18.95 -1.06 23.36
CA ARG A 300 18.54 -1.37 24.74
C ARG A 300 19.44 -2.41 25.41
N ASN A 301 20.00 -3.34 24.63
CA ASN A 301 20.95 -4.33 25.12
C ASN A 301 22.40 -3.83 25.16
N GLY A 302 22.67 -2.59 24.73
CA GLY A 302 23.99 -1.97 24.70
C GLY A 302 24.94 -2.62 23.69
N ILE A 303 24.40 -3.13 22.58
CA ILE A 303 25.17 -3.66 21.44
C ILE A 303 25.60 -2.51 20.53
N ILE A 304 24.70 -1.57 20.28
CA ILE A 304 24.96 -0.29 19.59
C ILE A 304 24.74 0.87 20.56
N ASN A 305 25.45 1.98 20.36
CA ASN A 305 25.30 3.19 21.16
C ASN A 305 24.23 4.14 20.59
N ASP A 306 24.03 5.29 21.24
CA ASP A 306 23.07 6.31 20.80
C ASP A 306 23.42 6.86 19.42
N ASP A 307 24.69 7.21 19.19
CA ASP A 307 25.17 7.78 17.92
C ASP A 307 24.93 6.82 16.75
N GLN A 308 25.38 5.56 16.89
CA GLN A 308 25.17 4.51 15.88
C GLN A 308 23.69 4.29 15.59
N TYR A 309 22.82 4.36 16.61
CA TYR A 309 21.39 4.21 16.41
C TYR A 309 20.80 5.39 15.62
N GLU A 310 21.21 6.63 15.90
CA GLU A 310 20.79 7.78 15.11
C GLU A 310 21.36 7.73 13.70
N ASP A 311 22.62 7.30 13.51
CA ASP A 311 23.22 7.09 12.17
C ASP A 311 22.38 6.11 11.33
N TYR A 312 21.93 4.99 11.93
CA TYR A 312 21.03 4.07 11.23
C TYR A 312 19.66 4.69 10.90
N LEU A 313 19.12 5.56 11.76
CA LEU A 313 17.84 6.22 11.48
C LEU A 313 17.97 7.24 10.36
N VAL A 314 19.03 8.05 10.41
CA VAL A 314 19.40 9.02 9.39
C VAL A 314 19.58 8.30 8.06
N PHE A 315 20.35 7.22 8.01
CA PHE A 315 20.51 6.40 6.81
C PHE A 315 19.18 5.86 6.26
N MET A 316 18.27 5.43 7.14
CA MET A 316 16.94 4.95 6.73
C MET A 316 16.04 6.08 6.21
N GLU A 317 16.35 7.35 6.50
CA GLU A 317 15.57 8.54 6.15
C GLU A 317 16.25 9.41 5.05
N GLU A 318 17.56 9.28 4.82
CA GLU A 318 18.38 10.18 3.98
C GLU A 318 18.07 10.16 2.47
N ASP A 319 17.33 9.18 1.95
CA ASP A 319 16.82 9.25 0.56
C ASP A 319 15.54 10.12 0.42
N SER A 320 15.00 10.66 1.52
CA SER A 320 13.87 11.60 1.51
C SER A 320 14.29 13.00 1.06
N ALA A 321 15.55 13.40 1.26
CA ALA A 321 16.01 14.77 1.11
C ALA A 321 16.13 15.25 -0.35
N LEU A 322 16.03 14.36 -1.34
CA LEU A 322 15.97 14.72 -2.76
C LEU A 322 14.55 15.04 -3.25
N MET A 323 13.52 14.95 -2.38
CA MET A 323 12.14 15.35 -2.68
C MET A 323 11.80 16.78 -2.26
N ASP A 324 12.59 17.41 -1.38
CA ASP A 324 12.30 18.76 -0.84
C ASP A 324 12.59 19.91 -1.82
N GLU A 325 13.28 19.66 -2.95
CA GLU A 325 13.59 20.73 -3.94
C GLU A 325 12.51 20.91 -5.02
N PHE A 326 11.45 20.09 -5.01
CA PHE A 326 10.27 20.24 -5.87
C PHE A 326 9.00 20.52 -5.07
N GLY A 327 9.01 21.69 -4.39
CA GLY A 327 7.81 22.41 -4.01
C GLY A 327 6.93 21.75 -2.95
N SER A 328 7.35 21.79 -1.69
CA SER A 328 6.43 21.89 -0.57
C SER A 328 6.50 23.29 0.04
N ASP A 329 5.37 23.99 0.05
CA ASP A 329 5.14 25.02 1.06
C ASP A 329 5.12 24.32 2.43
N ASP A 330 6.29 24.26 3.05
CA ASP A 330 6.56 23.63 4.34
C ASP A 330 6.03 24.45 5.52
N ASP A 331 4.70 24.57 5.60
CA ASP A 331 4.00 24.93 6.84
C ASP A 331 2.66 24.19 6.97
N PHE A 332 2.43 23.13 6.19
CA PHE A 332 1.11 22.48 6.10
C PHE A 332 1.13 20.94 6.01
N TYR A 333 1.87 20.26 6.88
CA TYR A 333 1.69 18.82 7.08
C TYR A 333 1.32 18.51 8.53
N ASN A 334 0.03 18.61 8.83
CA ASN A 334 -0.56 17.82 9.91
C ASN A 334 -0.54 16.35 9.45
N GLU A 335 -0.14 15.42 10.32
CA GLU A 335 -0.24 13.95 10.16
C GLU A 335 -1.70 13.44 10.04
N ASP A 336 -2.62 14.25 9.50
CA ASP A 336 -4.07 14.00 9.43
C ASP A 336 -4.56 13.61 8.01
N ASP A 337 -3.68 13.39 7.02
CA ASP A 337 -4.06 12.91 5.65
C ASP A 337 -3.62 11.46 5.33
N ASP A 338 -3.31 10.64 6.34
CA ASP A 338 -3.11 9.18 6.19
C ASP A 338 -4.44 8.40 5.93
N ASP A 339 -5.58 9.11 5.85
CA ASP A 339 -6.92 8.51 5.69
C ASP A 339 -7.40 8.40 4.23
N PHE A 340 -6.64 8.87 3.22
CA PHE A 340 -7.05 8.71 1.82
C PHE A 340 -6.63 7.37 1.19
N PHE A 341 -5.56 6.73 1.69
CA PHE A 341 -5.04 5.46 1.13
C PHE A 341 -5.29 4.22 2.02
N THR A 342 -6.03 4.36 3.13
CA THR A 342 -6.43 3.22 3.97
C THR A 342 -7.95 2.96 4.00
N SER A 343 -8.72 3.68 3.18
CA SER A 343 -10.19 3.58 3.12
C SER A 343 -10.77 3.16 1.76
N PHE A 344 -9.96 2.61 0.85
CA PHE A 344 -10.39 1.69 -0.21
C PHE A 344 -9.50 0.45 -0.11
N ASP A 345 -10.01 -0.73 0.25
CA ASP A 345 -10.90 -1.47 -0.65
C ASP A 345 -11.96 -2.30 0.11
N PRO A 346 -13.26 -1.94 0.04
CA PRO A 346 -14.37 -2.80 0.46
C PRO A 346 -14.68 -3.93 -0.55
N LEU A 347 -14.06 -3.94 -1.74
CA LEU A 347 -14.36 -4.84 -2.86
C LEU A 347 -13.35 -5.98 -3.04
N ILE A 348 -12.16 -5.90 -2.43
CA ILE A 348 -11.14 -6.96 -2.55
C ILE A 348 -11.16 -7.88 -1.32
N SER A 349 -11.50 -9.14 -1.54
CA SER A 349 -11.25 -10.20 -0.56
C SER A 349 -9.85 -10.75 -0.77
N ASP A 350 -8.98 -10.57 0.23
CA ASP A 350 -7.68 -11.25 0.35
C ASP A 350 -7.89 -12.73 0.71
N THR A 351 -8.66 -13.43 -0.12
CA THR A 351 -9.03 -14.83 0.05
C THR A 351 -8.32 -15.67 -1.01
N ASN A 352 -7.36 -16.48 -0.58
CA ASN A 352 -7.03 -17.73 -1.28
C ASN A 352 -8.27 -18.63 -1.22
N LYS A 353 -9.24 -18.36 -2.08
CA LYS A 353 -10.47 -19.13 -2.21
C LYS A 353 -10.20 -20.20 -3.26
N ASP A 354 -10.49 -21.45 -2.93
CA ASP A 354 -10.50 -22.51 -3.95
C ASP A 354 -11.62 -22.19 -4.94
N LEU A 355 -11.27 -21.56 -6.07
CA LEU A 355 -12.22 -21.20 -7.12
C LEU A 355 -12.78 -22.47 -7.77
N PRO A 356 -14.09 -22.52 -8.04
CA PRO A 356 -14.68 -23.67 -8.71
C PRO A 356 -14.13 -23.83 -10.12
N THR A 357 -13.87 -25.07 -10.54
CA THR A 357 -13.56 -25.36 -11.95
C THR A 357 -14.85 -25.28 -12.77
N ILE A 358 -14.90 -24.38 -13.76
CA ILE A 358 -16.11 -24.13 -14.56
C ILE A 358 -16.10 -24.92 -15.86
N PHE A 359 -14.95 -24.98 -16.54
CA PHE A 359 -14.78 -25.80 -17.74
C PHE A 359 -14.06 -27.10 -17.39
N ASP A 360 -12.73 -27.07 -17.46
CA ASP A 360 -11.82 -28.12 -17.03
C ASP A 360 -10.50 -27.45 -16.63
N ALA A 361 -9.68 -28.12 -15.83
CA ALA A 361 -8.47 -27.50 -15.27
C ALA A 361 -7.51 -26.91 -16.31
N LYS A 362 -7.44 -27.46 -17.53
CA LYS A 362 -6.57 -26.91 -18.58
C LYS A 362 -7.19 -25.69 -19.23
N THR A 363 -8.49 -25.71 -19.46
CA THR A 363 -9.23 -24.58 -20.02
C THR A 363 -9.24 -23.40 -19.05
N ASP A 364 -9.55 -23.62 -17.78
CA ASP A 364 -9.55 -22.58 -16.75
C ASP A 364 -8.16 -21.95 -16.60
N GLN A 365 -7.09 -22.76 -16.59
CA GLN A 365 -5.71 -22.26 -16.57
C GLN A 365 -5.34 -21.45 -17.82
N LEU A 366 -5.84 -21.85 -18.99
CA LEU A 366 -5.63 -21.11 -20.22
C LEU A 366 -6.33 -19.75 -20.17
N LEU A 367 -7.55 -19.70 -19.63
CA LEU A 367 -8.28 -18.45 -19.42
C LEU A 367 -7.52 -17.54 -18.44
N ASP A 368 -7.02 -18.06 -17.31
CA ASP A 368 -6.20 -17.30 -16.37
C ASP A 368 -4.92 -16.74 -17.03
N ASP A 369 -4.27 -17.53 -17.90
CA ASP A 369 -3.11 -17.08 -18.67
C ASP A 369 -3.46 -15.96 -19.65
N TYR A 370 -4.66 -15.99 -20.27
CA TYR A 370 -5.16 -14.88 -21.09
C TYR A 370 -5.40 -13.63 -20.26
N LEU A 371 -6.10 -13.75 -19.12
CA LEU A 371 -6.41 -12.61 -18.26
C LEU A 371 -5.14 -11.89 -17.79
N ALA A 372 -4.13 -12.65 -17.33
CA ALA A 372 -2.82 -12.12 -16.97
C ALA A 372 -2.11 -11.44 -18.16
N SER A 373 -2.16 -12.06 -19.34
CA SER A 373 -1.54 -11.50 -20.55
C SER A 373 -2.20 -10.19 -20.99
N PHE A 374 -3.53 -10.13 -20.94
CA PHE A 374 -4.29 -8.93 -21.26
C PHE A 374 -4.03 -7.79 -20.29
N ALA A 375 -4.02 -8.08 -18.99
CA ALA A 375 -3.69 -7.10 -17.97
C ALA A 375 -2.27 -6.51 -18.20
N SER A 376 -1.27 -7.36 -18.43
CA SER A 376 0.12 -6.93 -18.67
C SER A 376 0.32 -6.13 -19.97
N LEU A 377 -0.35 -6.53 -21.06
CA LEU A 377 -0.19 -5.91 -22.38
C LEU A 377 -1.04 -4.65 -22.56
N TYR A 378 -2.29 -4.65 -22.09
CA TYR A 378 -3.26 -3.60 -22.32
C TYR A 378 -3.51 -2.72 -21.10
N GLY A 379 -3.13 -3.17 -19.90
CA GLY A 379 -3.43 -2.48 -18.63
C GLY A 379 -4.88 -2.66 -18.21
N LEU A 380 -5.83 -2.38 -19.11
CA LEU A 380 -7.24 -2.69 -18.93
C LEU A 380 -7.86 -3.18 -20.24
N ILE A 381 -8.81 -4.10 -20.14
CA ILE A 381 -9.63 -4.55 -21.27
C ILE A 381 -11.04 -4.92 -20.76
N PRO A 382 -12.11 -4.55 -21.49
CA PRO A 382 -13.45 -5.05 -21.19
C PRO A 382 -13.53 -6.57 -21.32
N VAL A 383 -14.30 -7.21 -20.43
CA VAL A 383 -14.44 -8.68 -20.41
C VAL A 383 -15.03 -9.22 -21.72
N HIS A 384 -15.99 -8.52 -22.34
CA HIS A 384 -16.58 -8.97 -23.61
C HIS A 384 -15.56 -8.95 -24.75
N HIS A 385 -14.67 -7.96 -24.77
CA HIS A 385 -13.65 -7.85 -25.80
C HIS A 385 -12.53 -8.87 -25.60
N ALA A 386 -12.16 -9.14 -24.34
CA ALA A 386 -11.27 -10.24 -24.00
C ALA A 386 -11.82 -11.59 -24.53
N LEU A 387 -13.12 -11.86 -24.34
CA LEU A 387 -13.77 -13.05 -24.87
C LEU A 387 -13.68 -13.14 -26.40
N GLN A 388 -13.91 -12.02 -27.11
CA GLN A 388 -13.78 -11.95 -28.57
C GLN A 388 -12.38 -12.38 -29.04
N ILE A 389 -11.32 -11.87 -28.41
CA ILE A 389 -9.93 -12.25 -28.74
C ILE A 389 -9.70 -13.74 -28.45
N ILE A 390 -10.15 -14.24 -27.29
CA ILE A 390 -9.98 -15.65 -26.92
C ILE A 390 -10.68 -16.56 -27.92
N GLN A 391 -11.94 -16.27 -28.29
CA GLN A 391 -12.68 -17.07 -29.27
C GLN A 391 -12.01 -17.06 -30.65
N ALA A 392 -11.54 -15.88 -31.10
CA ALA A 392 -10.84 -15.74 -32.37
C ALA A 392 -9.56 -16.59 -32.43
N GLN A 393 -8.80 -16.67 -31.34
CA GLN A 393 -7.57 -17.46 -31.25
C GLN A 393 -7.80 -18.95 -30.95
N ASN A 394 -9.01 -19.32 -30.52
CA ASN A 394 -9.36 -20.70 -30.13
C ASN A 394 -10.67 -21.15 -30.77
N PRO A 395 -10.79 -21.17 -32.12
CA PRO A 395 -12.05 -21.50 -32.80
C PRO A 395 -12.54 -22.93 -32.55
N GLN A 396 -11.66 -23.81 -32.05
CA GLN A 396 -11.98 -25.18 -31.68
C GLN A 396 -12.46 -25.33 -30.22
N LEU A 397 -12.19 -24.32 -29.38
CA LEU A 397 -12.64 -24.26 -28.01
C LEU A 397 -13.98 -23.52 -28.02
N THR A 398 -15.09 -24.25 -28.13
CA THR A 398 -16.42 -23.63 -28.02
C THR A 398 -16.62 -23.16 -26.58
N ILE A 399 -16.24 -21.91 -26.31
CA ILE A 399 -16.49 -21.25 -25.03
C ILE A 399 -17.95 -20.82 -25.01
N ASP A 400 -18.72 -21.48 -24.15
CA ASP A 400 -20.09 -21.11 -23.85
C ASP A 400 -20.10 -19.78 -23.08
N GLU A 401 -20.86 -18.79 -23.56
CA GLU A 401 -20.87 -17.43 -23.00
C GLU A 401 -21.39 -17.41 -21.55
N GLU A 402 -22.41 -18.19 -21.22
CA GLU A 402 -22.95 -18.28 -19.85
C GLU A 402 -21.90 -18.86 -18.88
N LYS A 403 -21.20 -19.92 -19.31
CA LYS A 403 -20.09 -20.47 -18.51
C LYS A 403 -18.92 -19.49 -18.38
N PHE A 404 -18.58 -18.75 -19.42
CA PHE A 404 -17.53 -17.74 -19.35
C PHE A 404 -17.92 -16.62 -18.39
N GLN A 405 -19.18 -16.16 -18.46
CA GLN A 405 -19.70 -15.19 -17.51
C GLN A 405 -19.60 -15.70 -16.06
N GLN A 406 -20.03 -16.94 -15.79
CA GLN A 406 -19.88 -17.55 -14.46
C GLN A 406 -18.41 -17.60 -14.02
N TYR A 407 -17.51 -17.98 -14.93
CA TYR A 407 -16.06 -18.04 -14.67
C TYR A 407 -15.48 -16.67 -14.29
N ILE A 408 -15.95 -15.60 -14.93
CA ILE A 408 -15.56 -14.21 -14.64
C ILE A 408 -16.17 -13.75 -13.32
N GLU A 409 -17.47 -13.99 -13.09
CA GLU A 409 -18.18 -13.60 -11.87
C GLU A 409 -17.55 -14.20 -10.61
N ASP A 410 -17.11 -15.45 -10.67
CA ASP A 410 -16.42 -16.11 -9.56
C ASP A 410 -15.05 -15.48 -9.24
N ARG A 411 -14.48 -14.72 -10.18
CA ARG A 411 -13.19 -14.00 -10.04
C ARG A 411 -13.35 -12.52 -9.74
N VAL A 412 -14.57 -11.98 -9.74
CA VAL A 412 -14.79 -10.56 -9.41
C VAL A 412 -14.40 -10.30 -7.97
N GLY A 413 -13.48 -9.35 -7.75
CA GLY A 413 -12.99 -8.99 -6.41
C GLY A 413 -11.99 -9.97 -5.78
N GLU A 414 -11.64 -11.05 -6.49
CA GLU A 414 -10.52 -11.91 -6.11
C GLU A 414 -9.23 -11.26 -6.62
N TYR A 415 -8.25 -11.10 -5.73
CA TYR A 415 -6.98 -10.47 -6.08
C TYR A 415 -5.96 -11.51 -6.51
N GLU A 416 -5.78 -11.65 -7.82
CA GLU A 416 -4.64 -12.36 -8.37
C GLU A 416 -3.47 -11.38 -8.55
N LEU A 417 -2.24 -11.81 -8.24
CA LEU A 417 -1.05 -10.97 -8.37
C LEU A 417 -0.83 -10.42 -9.80
N ARG A 418 -1.46 -11.04 -10.79
CA ARG A 418 -1.26 -10.78 -12.23
C ARG A 418 -2.42 -10.06 -12.91
N TYR A 419 -3.63 -10.10 -12.35
CA TYR A 419 -4.81 -9.40 -12.88
C TYR A 419 -5.89 -9.27 -11.79
N VAL A 420 -6.78 -8.30 -11.94
CA VAL A 420 -8.02 -8.20 -11.14
C VAL A 420 -9.19 -8.09 -12.10
N VAL A 421 -10.30 -8.77 -11.79
CA VAL A 421 -11.58 -8.52 -12.46
C VAL A 421 -12.43 -7.67 -11.52
N LEU A 422 -12.88 -6.52 -12.01
CA LEU A 422 -13.73 -5.63 -11.22
C LEU A 422 -14.77 -4.90 -12.07
N ASP A 423 -15.83 -4.48 -11.40
CA ASP A 423 -16.84 -3.59 -11.93
C ASP A 423 -16.37 -2.14 -11.77
N LEU A 424 -15.98 -1.48 -12.88
CA LEU A 424 -15.42 -0.12 -12.83
C LEU A 424 -16.47 0.95 -12.54
N ASN A 425 -17.71 0.78 -13.00
CA ASN A 425 -18.79 1.71 -12.69
C ASN A 425 -19.16 1.63 -11.21
N LYS A 426 -19.28 0.43 -10.65
CA LYS A 426 -19.49 0.23 -9.22
C LYS A 426 -18.33 0.76 -8.38
N MET A 427 -17.09 0.52 -8.82
CA MET A 427 -15.90 1.08 -8.16
C MET A 427 -15.96 2.61 -8.15
N ALA A 428 -16.25 3.24 -9.29
CA ALA A 428 -16.38 4.69 -9.42
C ALA A 428 -17.46 5.26 -8.49
N ASP A 429 -18.64 4.63 -8.44
CA ASP A 429 -19.73 5.00 -7.53
C ASP A 429 -19.31 4.90 -6.05
N GLU A 430 -18.66 3.81 -5.66
CA GLU A 430 -18.22 3.59 -4.28
C GLU A 430 -17.18 4.63 -3.84
N ILE A 431 -16.25 4.99 -4.73
CA ILE A 431 -15.18 5.96 -4.46
C ILE A 431 -15.59 7.42 -4.76
N ASN A 432 -16.82 7.66 -5.21
CA ASN A 432 -17.32 8.95 -5.71
C ASN A 432 -16.41 9.56 -6.80
N LEU A 433 -15.94 8.74 -7.73
CA LEU A 433 -15.21 9.17 -8.91
C LEU A 433 -16.21 9.60 -9.99
N ASP A 434 -16.07 10.83 -10.49
CA ASP A 434 -16.89 11.37 -11.59
C ASP A 434 -16.42 10.79 -12.94
N ALA A 435 -16.62 9.48 -13.13
CA ALA A 435 -16.26 8.75 -14.33
C ALA A 435 -17.35 7.73 -14.68
N VAL A 436 -17.60 7.57 -15.97
CA VAL A 436 -18.56 6.60 -16.52
C VAL A 436 -17.81 5.74 -17.52
N PHE A 437 -17.92 4.42 -17.36
CA PHE A 437 -17.33 3.44 -18.26
C PHE A 437 -18.43 2.79 -19.10
N GLU A 438 -18.14 2.51 -20.37
CA GLU A 438 -19.10 1.90 -21.31
C GLU A 438 -19.52 0.48 -20.88
N ASP A 439 -18.59 -0.28 -20.30
CA ASP A 439 -18.85 -1.59 -19.73
C ASP A 439 -18.74 -1.58 -18.20
N ASP A 440 -19.35 -2.56 -17.56
CA ASP A 440 -19.23 -2.71 -16.11
C ASP A 440 -17.94 -3.46 -15.77
N LEU A 441 -17.74 -4.66 -16.34
CA LEU A 441 -16.66 -5.56 -15.97
C LEU A 441 -15.39 -5.41 -16.83
N PHE A 442 -14.28 -5.16 -16.16
CA PHE A 442 -12.95 -5.06 -16.76
C PHE A 442 -11.95 -6.02 -16.13
N ILE A 443 -11.00 -6.46 -16.95
CA ILE A 443 -9.77 -7.11 -16.51
C ILE A 443 -8.72 -6.01 -16.42
N VAL A 444 -8.14 -5.81 -15.24
CA VAL A 444 -7.27 -4.67 -14.93
C VAL A 444 -5.95 -5.16 -14.36
N TYR A 445 -4.87 -4.50 -14.75
CA TYR A 445 -3.55 -4.71 -14.16
C TYR A 445 -3.53 -4.13 -12.74
N PRO A 446 -3.16 -4.93 -11.71
CA PRO A 446 -3.40 -4.54 -10.32
C PRO A 446 -2.75 -3.21 -9.91
N THR A 447 -1.60 -2.85 -10.50
CA THR A 447 -0.90 -1.60 -10.16
C THR A 447 -1.59 -0.34 -10.67
N LEU A 448 -2.62 -0.45 -11.53
CA LEU A 448 -3.43 0.69 -11.94
C LEU A 448 -4.49 1.06 -10.89
N LEU A 449 -4.81 0.15 -9.96
CA LEU A 449 -5.84 0.37 -8.93
C LEU A 449 -5.36 1.26 -7.79
N SER A 450 -4.05 1.43 -7.60
CA SER A 450 -3.50 2.34 -6.60
C SER A 450 -3.69 3.82 -6.95
N ASP A 451 -4.09 4.13 -8.19
CA ASP A 451 -4.34 5.48 -8.70
C ASP A 451 -5.58 5.48 -9.62
N SER A 452 -6.76 5.68 -9.01
CA SER A 452 -8.05 5.66 -9.71
C SER A 452 -8.18 6.77 -10.77
N ILE A 453 -7.49 7.91 -10.59
CA ILE A 453 -7.49 9.00 -11.57
C ILE A 453 -6.73 8.56 -12.82
N ARG A 454 -5.57 7.91 -12.65
CA ARG A 454 -4.77 7.38 -13.76
C ARG A 454 -5.50 6.27 -14.51
N LEU A 455 -6.27 5.44 -13.82
CA LEU A 455 -7.12 4.42 -14.46
C LEU A 455 -8.13 5.06 -15.43
N VAL A 456 -8.82 6.12 -15.00
CA VAL A 456 -9.77 6.87 -15.85
C VAL A 456 -9.06 7.54 -17.03
N GLN A 457 -7.89 8.15 -16.79
CA GLN A 457 -7.10 8.77 -17.87
C GLN A 457 -6.65 7.76 -18.92
N LEU A 458 -6.21 6.58 -18.49
CA LEU A 458 -5.82 5.50 -19.37
C LEU A 458 -7.02 5.02 -20.20
N TYR A 459 -8.16 4.76 -19.57
CA TYR A 459 -9.39 4.38 -20.26
C TYR A 459 -9.77 5.41 -21.34
N ASN A 460 -9.87 6.69 -20.95
CA ASN A 460 -10.24 7.77 -21.87
C ASN A 460 -9.24 7.94 -23.01
N HIS A 461 -7.94 7.75 -22.78
CA HIS A 461 -6.94 7.83 -23.84
C HIS A 461 -7.06 6.67 -24.83
N GLN A 462 -7.36 5.48 -24.32
CA GLN A 462 -7.45 4.27 -25.13
C GLN A 462 -8.68 4.25 -26.05
N LEU A 463 -9.72 5.04 -25.76
CA LEU A 463 -10.90 5.14 -26.59
C LEU A 463 -10.56 5.56 -28.03
N GLY A 464 -11.12 4.85 -29.00
CA GLY A 464 -10.89 5.01 -30.42
C GLY A 464 -9.62 4.35 -30.95
N LEU A 465 -8.78 3.72 -30.11
CA LEU A 465 -7.57 3.02 -30.54
C LEU A 465 -7.84 1.55 -30.88
N GLN A 466 -7.11 0.99 -31.85
CA GLN A 466 -7.16 -0.46 -32.10
C GLN A 466 -6.25 -1.21 -31.12
N TYR A 467 -6.63 -2.43 -30.75
CA TYR A 467 -5.79 -3.33 -29.97
C TYR A 467 -4.69 -3.95 -30.84
N TYR A 468 -3.47 -4.00 -30.30
CA TYR A 468 -2.44 -4.89 -30.82
C TYR A 468 -2.75 -6.32 -30.38
N VAL A 469 -3.23 -7.15 -31.31
CA VAL A 469 -3.48 -8.57 -31.05
C VAL A 469 -2.42 -9.42 -31.76
N PRO A 470 -1.38 -9.91 -31.05
CA PRO A 470 -0.41 -10.82 -31.61
C PRO A 470 -0.97 -12.24 -31.73
N ASP A 471 -0.21 -13.15 -32.35
CA ASP A 471 -0.56 -14.57 -32.36
C ASP A 471 -0.61 -15.13 -30.94
N LYS A 472 -1.44 -16.16 -30.71
CA LYS A 472 -1.66 -16.78 -29.40
C LYS A 472 -0.38 -17.07 -28.62
N ALA A 473 0.62 -17.64 -29.28
CA ALA A 473 1.87 -18.03 -28.63
C ALA A 473 2.65 -16.83 -28.10
N GLU A 474 2.59 -15.69 -28.79
CA GLU A 474 3.23 -14.45 -28.37
C GLU A 474 2.41 -13.75 -27.30
N LEU A 475 1.08 -13.66 -27.47
CA LEU A 475 0.18 -13.06 -26.49
C LEU A 475 0.36 -13.71 -25.10
N LEU A 476 0.37 -15.04 -25.04
CA LEU A 476 0.48 -15.78 -23.78
C LEU A 476 1.87 -15.67 -23.10
N ARG A 477 2.86 -15.02 -23.72
CA ARG A 477 4.12 -14.70 -23.05
C ARG A 477 3.96 -13.52 -22.10
N TYR A 478 2.99 -12.63 -22.33
CA TYR A 478 2.73 -11.47 -21.49
C TYR A 478 2.20 -11.82 -20.09
N LYS A 479 1.78 -13.08 -19.85
CA LYS A 479 1.43 -13.55 -18.51
C LYS A 479 2.57 -13.51 -17.50
N TYR A 480 3.82 -13.38 -17.98
CA TYR A 480 5.00 -13.22 -17.15
C TYR A 480 5.34 -11.73 -17.07
N ASP A 481 5.41 -11.19 -15.85
CA ASP A 481 5.65 -9.76 -15.61
C ASP A 481 7.01 -9.26 -16.14
N ASP A 482 7.97 -10.17 -16.36
CA ASP A 482 9.31 -9.89 -16.87
C ASP A 482 9.44 -10.00 -18.40
N TYR A 483 8.34 -10.30 -19.11
CA TYR A 483 8.37 -10.39 -20.58
C TYR A 483 8.25 -9.02 -21.25
N PHE A 484 9.19 -8.75 -22.16
CA PHE A 484 9.19 -7.59 -23.05
C PHE A 484 9.64 -8.02 -24.45
N ASP A 485 9.02 -7.50 -25.51
CA ASP A 485 9.28 -7.87 -26.90
C ASP A 485 10.48 -7.13 -27.53
N ILE A 486 11.44 -6.73 -26.70
CA ILE A 486 12.59 -5.90 -27.06
C ILE A 486 13.92 -6.64 -26.83
N TYR A 487 13.95 -7.95 -27.05
CA TYR A 487 15.08 -8.81 -26.68
C TYR A 487 16.41 -8.34 -27.28
N ASN A 488 16.41 -7.89 -28.53
CA ASN A 488 17.59 -7.32 -29.20
C ASN A 488 18.08 -6.00 -28.58
N LEU A 489 17.19 -5.13 -28.13
CA LEU A 489 17.54 -3.88 -27.45
C LEU A 489 17.97 -4.15 -26.00
N ARG A 490 17.38 -5.18 -25.37
CA ARG A 490 17.80 -5.68 -24.06
C ARG A 490 19.21 -6.24 -24.10
N GLU A 491 19.56 -7.06 -25.10
CA GLU A 491 20.92 -7.57 -25.26
C GLU A 491 21.93 -6.43 -25.47
N GLN A 492 21.59 -5.41 -26.28
CA GLN A 492 22.43 -4.22 -26.43
C GLN A 492 22.58 -3.44 -25.12
N LEU A 493 21.53 -3.41 -24.30
CA LEU A 493 21.55 -2.71 -23.01
C LEU A 493 22.43 -3.45 -22.01
N ASP A 494 22.31 -4.79 -21.97
CA ASP A 494 23.15 -5.65 -21.14
C ASP A 494 24.62 -5.57 -21.58
N GLU A 495 24.91 -5.56 -22.89
CA GLU A 495 26.26 -5.37 -23.43
C GLU A 495 26.84 -3.99 -23.07
N LEU A 496 26.04 -2.93 -23.19
CA LEU A 496 26.45 -1.58 -22.81
C LEU A 496 26.76 -1.50 -21.31
N PHE A 497 25.90 -2.05 -20.46
CA PHE A 497 26.14 -2.08 -19.02
C PHE A 497 27.38 -2.88 -18.66
N LYS A 498 27.63 -3.99 -19.34
CA LYS A 498 28.82 -4.81 -19.11
C LYS A 498 30.12 -4.14 -19.56
N THR A 499 30.10 -3.45 -20.70
CA THR A 499 31.32 -2.95 -21.34
C THR A 499 31.67 -1.51 -20.96
N HIS A 500 30.67 -0.64 -20.86
CA HIS A 500 30.85 0.78 -20.60
C HIS A 500 30.72 1.13 -19.11
N TYR A 501 29.82 0.44 -18.41
CA TYR A 501 29.56 0.66 -16.98
C TYR A 501 30.14 -0.44 -16.08
N GLU A 502 30.86 -1.40 -16.66
CA GLU A 502 31.54 -2.50 -15.98
C GLU A 502 30.64 -3.32 -15.02
N LEU A 503 29.33 -3.35 -15.30
CA LEU A 503 28.36 -4.08 -14.49
C LEU A 503 28.38 -5.57 -14.78
N SER A 504 28.07 -6.35 -13.75
CA SER A 504 27.89 -7.80 -13.87
C SER A 504 26.85 -8.32 -12.87
N GLY A 505 26.46 -9.58 -13.02
CA GLY A 505 25.56 -10.25 -12.08
C GLY A 505 24.24 -9.51 -11.86
N SER A 506 23.82 -9.41 -10.60
CA SER A 506 22.54 -8.81 -10.19
C SER A 506 22.46 -7.31 -10.49
N SER A 507 23.57 -6.56 -10.41
CA SER A 507 23.60 -5.13 -10.71
C SER A 507 23.28 -4.83 -12.17
N MET A 508 23.79 -5.66 -13.08
CA MET A 508 23.47 -5.56 -14.52
C MET A 508 22.00 -5.89 -14.79
N VAL A 509 21.49 -6.98 -14.19
CA VAL A 509 20.09 -7.39 -14.34
C VAL A 509 19.13 -6.32 -13.79
N GLY A 510 19.46 -5.75 -12.62
CA GLY A 510 18.72 -4.67 -11.99
C GLY A 510 18.74 -3.38 -12.82
N ALA A 511 19.90 -2.97 -13.32
CA ALA A 511 20.02 -1.80 -14.20
C ALA A 511 19.14 -1.93 -15.46
N ALA A 512 19.18 -3.09 -16.12
CA ALA A 512 18.37 -3.32 -17.30
C ALA A 512 16.87 -3.39 -16.99
N PHE A 513 16.49 -3.97 -15.84
CA PHE A 513 15.10 -3.95 -15.36
C PHE A 513 14.61 -2.52 -15.11
N ILE A 514 15.38 -1.69 -14.40
CA ILE A 514 15.05 -0.28 -14.13
C ILE A 514 14.78 0.47 -15.43
N CYS A 515 15.69 0.36 -16.40
CA CYS A 515 15.54 1.00 -17.71
C CYS A 515 14.22 0.60 -18.39
N ILE A 516 13.96 -0.70 -18.49
CA ILE A 516 12.78 -1.21 -19.19
C ILE A 516 11.50 -0.86 -18.43
N PHE A 517 11.51 -0.98 -17.10
CA PHE A 517 10.39 -0.64 -16.23
C PHE A 517 10.03 0.84 -16.36
N CYS A 518 11.02 1.73 -16.23
CA CYS A 518 10.82 3.17 -16.43
C CYS A 518 10.35 3.49 -17.84
N MET A 519 10.83 2.77 -18.87
CA MET A 519 10.33 3.00 -20.23
C MET A 519 8.89 2.50 -20.38
N LYS A 520 8.52 1.32 -19.86
CA LYS A 520 7.15 0.75 -19.95
C LYS A 520 6.13 1.55 -19.14
N LEU A 521 6.52 1.99 -17.93
CA LEU A 521 5.62 2.61 -16.93
C LEU A 521 5.84 4.10 -16.71
N GLY A 522 6.89 4.71 -17.26
CA GLY A 522 7.24 6.12 -17.02
C GLY A 522 6.52 7.12 -17.91
N MET A 523 5.28 6.86 -18.33
CA MET A 523 4.45 7.77 -19.15
C MET A 523 3.14 8.22 -18.49
N TYR A 524 2.99 8.04 -17.19
CA TYR A 524 1.75 8.27 -16.48
C TYR A 524 1.92 9.31 -15.36
N ASP A 525 2.27 10.53 -15.75
CA ASP A 525 2.10 11.67 -14.84
C ASP A 525 0.87 12.46 -15.28
N ALA A 526 0.18 13.02 -14.29
CA ALA A 526 -1.09 13.68 -14.47
C ALA A 526 -0.98 14.85 -15.47
N GLN A 527 -1.82 14.81 -16.50
CA GLN A 527 -2.13 15.91 -17.44
C GLN A 527 -1.11 16.26 -18.53
N ASN A 528 0.03 15.58 -18.63
CA ASN A 528 0.83 15.55 -19.85
C ASN A 528 1.47 14.17 -19.93
N LEU A 529 1.48 13.54 -21.11
CA LEU A 529 2.41 12.44 -21.36
C LEU A 529 3.77 12.92 -20.84
N SER A 530 4.26 12.39 -19.73
CA SER A 530 5.57 12.78 -19.24
C SER A 530 6.51 12.52 -20.40
N SER A 531 7.23 13.54 -20.82
CA SER A 531 7.96 13.50 -22.06
C SER A 531 8.90 12.30 -22.04
N MET A 532 9.23 11.72 -23.18
CA MET A 532 10.23 10.64 -23.24
C MET A 532 11.54 11.02 -22.48
N ASN A 533 11.83 12.33 -22.39
CA ASN A 533 12.90 12.86 -21.55
C ASN A 533 12.69 12.63 -20.05
N ASP A 534 11.47 12.78 -19.52
CA ASP A 534 11.18 12.57 -18.10
C ASP A 534 11.27 11.09 -17.72
N ALA A 535 10.81 10.19 -18.61
CA ALA A 535 11.01 8.76 -18.45
C ALA A 535 12.51 8.41 -18.40
N ILE A 536 13.31 9.00 -19.30
CA ILE A 536 14.76 8.81 -19.35
C ILE A 536 15.44 9.41 -18.12
N ASN A 537 15.03 10.59 -17.68
CA ASN A 537 15.58 11.23 -16.48
C ASN A 537 15.32 10.38 -15.25
N ARG A 538 14.11 9.83 -15.11
CA ARG A 538 13.77 8.87 -14.04
C ARG A 538 14.63 7.60 -14.12
N ALA A 539 14.81 7.02 -15.31
CA ALA A 539 15.68 5.87 -15.48
C ALA A 539 17.13 6.18 -15.07
N ILE A 540 17.69 7.31 -15.49
CA ILE A 540 19.04 7.76 -15.11
C ILE A 540 19.13 7.97 -13.59
N GLN A 541 18.16 8.65 -13.00
CA GLN A 541 18.11 8.90 -11.55
C GLN A 541 18.07 7.58 -10.77
N MET A 542 17.22 6.63 -11.18
CA MET A 542 17.14 5.32 -10.54
C MET A 542 18.42 4.50 -10.74
N LEU A 543 19.04 4.54 -11.91
CA LEU A 543 20.34 3.89 -12.15
C LEU A 543 21.44 4.46 -11.26
N ASN A 544 21.46 5.77 -11.06
CA ASN A 544 22.42 6.41 -10.16
C ASN A 544 22.16 6.04 -8.71
N ASN A 545 20.91 6.06 -8.27
CA ASN A 545 20.57 5.81 -6.87
C ASN A 545 20.66 4.33 -6.50
N THR A 546 20.38 3.42 -7.44
CA THR A 546 20.25 1.98 -7.16
C THR A 546 21.48 1.18 -7.57
N VAL A 547 22.16 1.62 -8.63
CA VAL A 547 23.30 0.92 -9.23
C VAL A 547 24.58 1.76 -9.16
N ASN A 548 24.52 2.95 -8.53
CA ASN A 548 25.64 3.85 -8.28
C ASN A 548 26.44 4.25 -9.54
N LEU A 549 25.74 4.43 -10.68
CA LEU A 549 26.38 4.62 -11.98
C LEU A 549 26.84 6.06 -12.30
N ASN A 550 26.60 7.05 -11.43
CA ASN A 550 27.02 8.47 -11.62
C ASN A 550 26.77 9.04 -13.04
N ILE A 551 25.72 8.57 -13.72
CA ILE A 551 25.32 8.91 -15.07
C ILE A 551 24.84 10.35 -15.10
N THR A 552 25.33 11.12 -16.07
CA THR A 552 24.82 12.47 -16.37
C THR A 552 24.48 12.56 -17.85
N ARG A 553 23.66 13.55 -18.24
CA ARG A 553 23.33 13.81 -19.66
C ARG A 553 24.47 14.52 -20.38
N ASN A 554 25.59 13.82 -20.53
CA ASN A 554 26.78 14.26 -21.24
C ASN A 554 27.10 13.31 -22.41
N ASN A 555 28.15 13.63 -23.18
CA ASN A 555 28.53 12.83 -24.34
C ASN A 555 29.00 11.41 -23.97
N ASP A 556 29.51 11.21 -22.76
CA ASP A 556 30.01 9.91 -22.31
C ASP A 556 28.87 8.89 -22.19
N ASN A 557 27.66 9.35 -21.82
CA ASN A 557 26.47 8.51 -21.62
C ASN A 557 25.49 8.55 -22.81
N GLU A 558 25.89 9.11 -23.96
CA GLU A 558 25.00 9.30 -25.12
C GLU A 558 24.45 7.97 -25.65
N ALA A 559 25.26 6.90 -25.61
CA ALA A 559 24.85 5.56 -26.05
C ALA A 559 23.68 5.01 -25.23
N LEU A 560 23.73 5.17 -23.90
CA LEU A 560 22.65 4.76 -23.00
C LEU A 560 21.37 5.55 -23.29
N ILE A 561 21.47 6.87 -23.43
CA ILE A 561 20.31 7.74 -23.70
C ILE A 561 19.65 7.35 -25.03
N LYS A 562 20.44 7.12 -26.08
CA LYS A 562 19.93 6.66 -27.38
C LYS A 562 19.23 5.31 -27.27
N LEU A 563 19.80 4.38 -26.52
CA LEU A 563 19.21 3.06 -26.33
C LEU A 563 17.91 3.13 -25.53
N LEU A 564 17.81 3.98 -24.52
CA LEU A 564 16.57 4.22 -23.78
C LEU A 564 15.49 4.86 -24.66
N LEU A 565 15.86 5.79 -25.55
CA LEU A 565 14.93 6.35 -26.55
C LEU A 565 14.38 5.26 -27.48
N LEU A 566 15.25 4.36 -27.98
CA LEU A 566 14.85 3.24 -28.83
C LEU A 566 13.93 2.27 -28.08
N ILE A 567 14.32 1.86 -26.87
CA ILE A 567 13.49 1.02 -26.00
C ILE A 567 12.13 1.68 -25.77
N GLY A 568 12.10 2.96 -25.41
CA GLY A 568 10.85 3.68 -25.19
C GLY A 568 9.98 3.79 -26.45
N THR A 569 10.59 3.87 -27.63
CA THR A 569 9.87 3.96 -28.89
C THR A 569 9.28 2.62 -29.30
N ASP A 570 10.02 1.53 -29.08
CA ASP A 570 9.72 0.20 -29.61
C ASP A 570 9.03 -0.74 -28.61
N ILE A 571 9.07 -0.44 -27.31
CA ILE A 571 8.38 -1.24 -26.29
C ILE A 571 6.86 -1.10 -26.42
N ARG A 572 6.15 -2.23 -26.32
CA ARG A 572 4.68 -2.29 -26.26
C ARG A 572 4.15 -1.79 -24.92
N ARG A 573 3.08 -0.99 -24.96
CA ARG A 573 2.58 -0.27 -23.79
C ARG A 573 1.07 -0.42 -23.61
N PRO A 574 0.60 -0.54 -22.36
CA PRO A 574 -0.83 -0.44 -22.04
C PRO A 574 -1.48 0.81 -22.63
N TRP A 575 -0.84 1.98 -22.48
CA TRP A 575 -1.34 3.28 -22.98
C TRP A 575 -1.77 3.25 -24.45
N ASN A 576 -1.05 2.50 -25.29
CA ASN A 576 -1.30 2.39 -26.72
C ASN A 576 -2.06 1.09 -27.09
N ARG A 577 -2.83 0.50 -26.17
CA ARG A 577 -3.49 -0.81 -26.31
C ARG A 577 -2.55 -1.91 -26.84
N GLY A 578 -1.31 -1.94 -26.33
CA GLY A 578 -0.30 -2.92 -26.68
C GLY A 578 0.54 -2.59 -27.92
N TRP A 579 0.28 -1.48 -28.62
CA TRP A 579 1.17 -1.02 -29.68
C TRP A 579 2.43 -0.35 -29.12
N SER A 580 3.53 -0.41 -29.88
CA SER A 580 4.66 0.49 -29.64
C SER A 580 4.34 1.92 -30.10
N SER A 581 5.12 2.90 -29.65
CA SER A 581 4.93 4.29 -30.08
C SER A 581 5.24 4.48 -31.58
N ARG A 582 6.07 3.60 -32.15
CA ARG A 582 6.37 3.61 -33.58
C ARG A 582 5.20 3.08 -34.40
N GLU A 583 4.71 1.90 -34.06
CA GLU A 583 3.69 1.21 -34.86
C GLU A 583 2.35 1.94 -34.82
N ILE A 584 1.96 2.50 -33.66
CA ILE A 584 0.64 3.14 -33.52
C ILE A 584 0.45 4.33 -34.45
N LEU A 585 1.53 4.99 -34.90
CA LEU A 585 1.47 6.10 -35.85
C LEU A 585 0.93 5.67 -37.23
N ASP A 586 1.12 4.40 -37.59
CA ASP A 586 0.66 3.82 -38.85
C ASP A 586 -0.70 3.11 -38.71
N VAL A 587 -1.22 3.01 -37.48
CA VAL A 587 -2.50 2.36 -37.18
C VAL A 587 -3.61 3.41 -37.17
N PRO A 588 -4.58 3.36 -38.09
CA PRO A 588 -5.70 4.30 -38.06
C PRO A 588 -6.54 4.07 -36.81
N GLY A 589 -7.00 5.15 -36.18
CA GLY A 589 -8.05 5.04 -35.14
C GLY A 589 -9.35 4.50 -35.73
N ILE A 590 -10.27 4.07 -34.86
CA ILE A 590 -11.55 3.46 -35.23
C ILE A 590 -12.35 4.37 -36.19
N ALA A 591 -12.28 5.68 -35.98
CA ALA A 591 -12.83 6.72 -36.85
C ALA A 591 -12.38 6.62 -38.32
N GLY A 592 -11.11 6.28 -38.55
CA GLY A 592 -10.52 6.20 -39.88
C GLY A 592 -10.84 4.92 -40.64
N LEU A 593 -11.54 3.97 -40.02
CA LEU A 593 -11.79 2.64 -40.60
C LEU A 593 -13.01 2.57 -41.52
N PHE A 594 -13.89 3.57 -41.47
CA PHE A 594 -15.14 3.58 -42.23
C PHE A 594 -15.27 4.86 -43.04
N ASN A 595 -15.68 4.69 -44.30
CA ASN A 595 -15.81 5.81 -45.20
C ASN A 595 -17.15 6.53 -44.94
N HIS A 596 -17.08 7.79 -44.50
CA HIS A 596 -18.27 8.62 -44.25
C HIS A 596 -19.10 8.89 -45.52
N ASP A 597 -18.46 8.92 -46.70
CA ASP A 597 -19.14 9.08 -47.99
C ASP A 597 -19.79 7.77 -48.48
N TYR A 598 -19.21 6.62 -48.11
CA TYR A 598 -19.67 5.28 -48.49
C TYR A 598 -19.65 4.31 -47.29
N PRO A 599 -20.70 4.31 -46.45
CA PRO A 599 -20.74 3.59 -45.17
C PRO A 599 -20.85 2.07 -45.40
N VAL A 600 -19.69 1.43 -45.59
CA VAL A 600 -19.49 -0.01 -45.69
C VAL A 600 -18.20 -0.35 -44.94
N LEU A 601 -18.21 -1.45 -44.18
CA LEU A 601 -16.99 -1.95 -43.56
C LEU A 601 -16.00 -2.41 -44.65
N SER A 602 -14.76 -1.91 -44.61
CA SER A 602 -13.70 -2.40 -45.49
C SER A 602 -13.36 -3.86 -45.16
N SER A 603 -12.75 -4.58 -46.11
CA SER A 603 -12.25 -5.94 -45.84
C SER A 603 -11.29 -5.99 -44.66
N ASP A 604 -10.49 -4.94 -44.51
CA ASP A 604 -9.48 -4.83 -43.45
C ASP A 604 -10.14 -4.59 -42.10
N ALA A 605 -11.16 -3.75 -42.04
CA ALA A 605 -11.97 -3.55 -40.84
C ALA A 605 -12.70 -4.82 -40.42
N ILE A 606 -13.30 -5.55 -41.38
CA ILE A 606 -13.94 -6.85 -41.11
C ILE A 606 -12.93 -7.85 -40.54
N SER A 607 -11.73 -7.92 -41.13
CA SER A 607 -10.66 -8.79 -40.67
C SER A 607 -10.20 -8.42 -39.26
N ALA A 608 -10.01 -7.12 -38.99
CA ALA A 608 -9.61 -6.61 -37.69
C ALA A 608 -10.66 -6.86 -36.59
N ILE A 609 -11.96 -6.70 -36.90
CA ILE A 609 -13.06 -7.08 -35.99
C ILE A 609 -12.97 -8.58 -35.67
N LYS A 610 -12.87 -9.44 -36.68
CA LYS A 610 -12.80 -10.90 -36.48
C LYS A 610 -11.57 -11.36 -35.68
N GLN A 611 -10.48 -10.61 -35.76
CA GLN A 611 -9.25 -10.88 -35.01
C GLN A 611 -9.29 -10.30 -33.58
N GLY A 612 -10.32 -9.55 -33.22
CA GLY A 612 -10.39 -8.85 -31.94
C GLY A 612 -9.46 -7.64 -31.84
N LYS A 613 -9.00 -7.08 -32.96
CA LYS A 613 -8.22 -5.82 -32.97
C LYS A 613 -9.10 -4.59 -32.78
N ILE A 614 -10.39 -4.72 -33.08
CA ILE A 614 -11.39 -3.67 -32.91
C ILE A 614 -12.47 -4.20 -31.98
N ASP A 615 -12.77 -3.43 -30.94
CA ASP A 615 -13.93 -3.66 -30.11
C ASP A 615 -15.20 -3.30 -30.88
N ARG A 616 -16.10 -4.28 -31.00
CA ARG A 616 -17.36 -4.15 -31.71
C ARG A 616 -18.30 -3.16 -31.03
N ARG A 617 -18.33 -3.12 -29.69
CA ARG A 617 -19.21 -2.24 -28.92
C ARG A 617 -18.78 -0.78 -29.07
N GLU A 618 -17.50 -0.53 -28.83
CA GLU A 618 -16.88 0.78 -29.01
C GLU A 618 -17.04 1.30 -30.45
N LEU A 619 -16.92 0.43 -31.46
CA LEU A 619 -17.18 0.79 -32.84
C LEU A 619 -18.67 1.13 -33.08
N ILE A 620 -19.59 0.36 -32.53
CA ILE A 620 -21.03 0.66 -32.63
C ILE A 620 -21.32 2.02 -32.00
N TYR A 621 -20.82 2.27 -30.79
CA TYR A 621 -20.94 3.56 -30.12
C TYR A 621 -20.43 4.71 -31.00
N TYR A 622 -19.24 4.54 -31.58
CA TYR A 622 -18.67 5.53 -32.50
C TYR A 622 -19.54 5.78 -33.75
N ILE A 623 -20.14 4.73 -34.31
CA ILE A 623 -21.03 4.84 -35.48
C ILE A 623 -22.35 5.52 -35.09
N GLU A 624 -22.90 5.20 -33.93
CA GLU A 624 -24.15 5.77 -33.42
C GLU A 624 -24.03 7.26 -33.10
N ASP A 625 -22.86 7.72 -32.65
CA ASP A 625 -22.54 9.13 -32.40
C ASP A 625 -22.13 9.90 -33.68
N SER A 626 -22.03 9.22 -34.83
CA SER A 626 -21.61 9.86 -36.07
C SER A 626 -22.74 10.63 -36.78
N ASP A 627 -22.36 11.59 -37.64
CA ASP A 627 -23.30 12.36 -38.49
C ASP A 627 -23.93 11.54 -39.64
N LEU A 628 -23.85 10.21 -39.61
CA LEU A 628 -24.38 9.34 -40.65
C LEU A 628 -25.91 9.27 -40.61
N PRO A 629 -26.59 9.08 -41.77
CA PRO A 629 -28.03 8.84 -41.78
C PRO A 629 -28.41 7.60 -40.96
N ILE A 630 -29.50 7.66 -40.17
CA ILE A 630 -29.95 6.59 -39.26
C ILE A 630 -30.08 5.21 -39.93
N ASN A 631 -30.51 5.17 -41.19
CA ASN A 631 -30.62 3.92 -41.95
C ASN A 631 -29.27 3.29 -42.30
N LYS A 632 -28.20 4.10 -42.37
CA LYS A 632 -26.82 3.65 -42.58
C LYS A 632 -26.20 3.18 -41.27
N ILE A 633 -26.42 3.92 -40.17
CA ILE A 633 -26.06 3.50 -38.81
C ILE A 633 -26.63 2.10 -38.54
N ASN A 634 -27.95 1.94 -38.65
CA ASN A 634 -28.61 0.65 -38.41
C ASN A 634 -28.07 -0.49 -39.30
N LYS A 635 -27.68 -0.18 -40.54
CA LYS A 635 -27.11 -1.18 -41.44
C LYS A 635 -25.70 -1.60 -41.00
N LEU A 636 -24.86 -0.65 -40.61
CA LEU A 636 -23.49 -0.92 -40.14
C LEU A 636 -23.51 -1.64 -38.79
N CYS A 637 -24.31 -1.19 -37.82
CA CYS A 637 -24.44 -1.86 -36.52
C CYS A 637 -24.87 -3.32 -36.71
N LYS A 638 -25.89 -3.57 -37.54
CA LYS A 638 -26.31 -4.94 -37.85
C LYS A 638 -25.20 -5.77 -38.51
N GLN A 639 -24.42 -5.16 -39.41
CA GLN A 639 -23.28 -5.85 -40.04
C GLN A 639 -22.19 -6.19 -39.02
N ILE A 640 -21.97 -5.34 -38.01
CA ILE A 640 -21.00 -5.57 -36.93
C ILE A 640 -21.50 -6.63 -35.96
N GLU A 641 -22.79 -6.64 -35.63
CA GLU A 641 -23.42 -7.66 -34.78
C GLU A 641 -23.39 -9.06 -35.41
N GLU A 642 -23.46 -9.13 -36.75
CA GLU A 642 -23.35 -10.39 -37.51
C GLU A 642 -21.91 -10.95 -37.57
N LEU A 643 -20.90 -10.12 -37.27
CA LEU A 643 -19.47 -10.47 -37.29
C LEU A 643 -18.98 -10.89 -35.91
#